data_AF-A0A956Y974-F1
#
_entry.id   AF-A0A956Y974-F1
#
_cell.length_a   1.000
_cell.length_b   1.000
_cell.length_c   1.000
_cell.angle_alpha   90.00
_cell.angle_beta   90.00
_cell.angle_gamma   90.00
#
_symmetry.space_group_name_H-M   'P 1'
#
loop_
_entity.id
_entity.type
_entity.pdbx_description
1 polymer ?
#
loop_
_entity_poly.entity_id
_entity_poly.type
_entity_poly.pdbx_seq_one_letter_code
_entity_poly.pdbx_strand_id
1 'polypeptide(L)'
;GRPNNEDMMLRTLAGFAVHPNVAAVLIVDRGDEAVNNETLLNYIRQHNYPLDAVPHHLMSLTHAFADDIATAEAVVKGWLPEANSLERTPQPLSALKIALQCGGSDAFSGVSGNPLASWVAKQVIQYGGAANLAETDELIGAETYVLDKVRDAATAKKFLGMIARFKERVAWHGQTADGNPSGGNKYRGLYNIYLKSLGAATKRHPDVRLDYAIDYSEPMQASGFYFMDSPGNDLESIAGQVASGCNMIFFVTGNGSITNFPFVPTVKIITTSERFELLSNDMDINAGEYLDGKPLDELGAEMLDYTVDVASGMLSVGEKAGHSQVQLWRDWPQTHPVELKPLQMVEASGQPISINTNITVPDVTLPVYDNHGVTATDQVGLILPTSLCSGQIARMCAELLNKNSLLANSGLSRFVTLVHTEGCGGSITDEFRSTLLGYLGHPFARHTLLLEHGCESTHNDFFRQAMIARGYDPADFGWASIQLDGGIQTVIHKMVDWFSEQIEDDPVPRKTEAGLEAVRLALITRDTPPEASAAAFADLTRMIVAAGGTVVINEQDPLLKTVFAQQIALPSGTHPSLSYAQTIKQPGFHLMAMPTRDWGEMLTGLGASGVEVILGYSEGQPMPGHPMIPMLQASSRNNDEDITLTDDALANTENLLDLLVETLAQRYVPKVVQSGNVYFQVTRGLLGVSL
;
A
#
# COMPACT_ATOMS: atom_id res chain seq x y z
N GLY A 1 16.15 14.58 -9.17
CA GLY A 1 16.14 13.97 -10.52
C GLY A 1 14.71 13.86 -10.97
N ARG A 2 14.44 13.80 -12.28
CA ARG A 2 13.08 13.62 -12.81
C ARG A 2 12.59 12.20 -12.52
N PRO A 3 11.42 11.97 -11.88
CA PRO A 3 10.89 10.61 -11.71
C PRO A 3 10.69 9.93 -13.07
N ASN A 4 11.01 8.64 -13.16
CA ASN A 4 10.93 7.92 -14.43
C ASN A 4 9.50 7.78 -14.96
N ASN A 5 8.52 7.79 -14.06
CA ASN A 5 7.10 7.61 -14.35
C ASN A 5 6.31 8.93 -14.26
N GLU A 6 6.98 10.09 -14.19
CA GLU A 6 6.35 11.39 -13.93
C GLU A 6 5.19 11.69 -14.90
N ASP A 7 5.39 11.49 -16.20
CA ASP A 7 4.35 11.71 -17.21
C ASP A 7 3.11 10.84 -16.97
N MET A 8 3.31 9.57 -16.64
CA MET A 8 2.23 8.64 -16.32
C MET A 8 1.48 9.06 -15.05
N MET A 9 2.21 9.49 -14.01
CA MET A 9 1.62 9.98 -12.76
C MET A 9 0.79 11.25 -13.01
N LEU A 10 1.37 12.26 -13.68
CA LEU A 10 0.71 13.51 -14.00
C LEU A 10 -0.54 13.30 -14.87
N ARG A 11 -0.46 12.41 -15.86
CA ARG A 11 -1.61 12.04 -16.70
C ARG A 11 -2.73 11.42 -15.90
N THR A 12 -2.39 10.51 -14.98
CA THR A 12 -3.40 9.83 -14.16
C THR A 12 -4.08 10.80 -13.21
N LEU A 13 -3.32 11.67 -12.54
CA LEU A 13 -3.85 12.71 -11.66
C LEU A 13 -4.69 13.74 -12.44
N ALA A 14 -4.27 14.13 -13.64
CA ALA A 14 -5.04 15.02 -14.52
C ALA A 14 -6.38 14.38 -14.92
N GLY A 15 -6.39 13.10 -15.26
CA GLY A 15 -7.59 12.34 -15.58
C GLY A 15 -8.57 12.25 -14.40
N PHE A 16 -8.07 11.99 -13.19
CA PHE A 16 -8.88 12.01 -11.97
C PHE A 16 -9.48 13.39 -11.69
N ALA A 17 -8.69 14.45 -11.82
CA ALA A 17 -9.13 15.82 -11.52
C ALA A 17 -10.31 16.28 -12.40
N VAL A 18 -10.45 15.75 -13.62
CA VAL A 18 -11.53 16.11 -14.55
C VAL A 18 -12.55 14.98 -14.77
N HIS A 19 -12.52 13.93 -13.96
CA HIS A 19 -13.37 12.77 -14.14
C HIS A 19 -14.86 13.13 -13.98
N PRO A 20 -15.79 12.61 -14.82
CA PRO A 20 -17.21 12.98 -14.77
C PRO A 20 -17.93 12.68 -13.45
N ASN A 21 -17.39 11.80 -12.62
CA ASN A 21 -17.92 11.52 -11.27
C ASN A 21 -17.37 12.46 -10.18
N VAL A 22 -16.46 13.38 -10.52
CA VAL A 22 -15.84 14.33 -9.57
C VAL A 22 -16.54 15.68 -9.71
N ALA A 23 -17.23 16.10 -8.64
CA ALA A 23 -17.93 17.39 -8.61
C ALA A 23 -17.00 18.57 -8.27
N ALA A 24 -15.95 18.33 -7.50
CA ALA A 24 -14.91 19.30 -7.17
C ALA A 24 -13.62 18.59 -6.73
N VAL A 25 -12.46 19.23 -6.85
CA VAL A 25 -11.16 18.62 -6.49
C VAL A 25 -10.27 19.57 -5.68
N LEU A 26 -9.83 19.11 -4.51
CA LEU A 26 -8.75 19.74 -3.74
C LEU A 26 -7.46 18.97 -4.03
N ILE A 27 -6.45 19.68 -4.56
CA ILE A 27 -5.14 19.12 -4.87
C ILE A 27 -4.16 19.67 -3.83
N VAL A 28 -3.52 18.75 -3.08
CA VAL A 28 -2.65 19.09 -1.95
C VAL A 28 -1.24 18.56 -2.21
N ASP A 29 -0.23 19.38 -1.92
CA ASP A 29 1.20 18.99 -1.96
C ASP A 29 1.96 19.57 -0.75
N ARG A 30 3.24 19.22 -0.61
CA ARG A 30 4.18 19.86 0.32
C ARG A 30 5.02 20.97 -0.33
N GLY A 31 4.94 21.09 -1.66
CA GLY A 31 5.64 22.09 -2.48
C GLY A 31 7.10 21.74 -2.83
N ASP A 32 7.77 20.89 -2.04
CA ASP A 32 9.15 20.42 -2.27
C ASP A 32 9.24 19.03 -2.91
N GLU A 33 8.09 18.42 -3.18
CA GLU A 33 7.95 17.10 -3.80
C GLU A 33 8.35 17.10 -5.28
N ALA A 34 8.76 15.93 -5.78
CA ALA A 34 9.16 15.77 -7.18
C ALA A 34 8.01 16.00 -8.18
N VAL A 35 6.77 15.75 -7.75
CA VAL A 35 5.53 16.13 -8.44
C VAL A 35 4.75 17.00 -7.48
N ASN A 36 4.36 18.19 -7.94
CA ASN A 36 3.70 19.22 -7.14
C ASN A 36 2.56 19.88 -7.93
N ASN A 37 1.80 20.75 -7.26
CA ASN A 37 0.66 21.48 -7.78
C ASN A 37 0.99 22.25 -9.09
N GLU A 38 2.16 22.89 -9.16
CA GLU A 38 2.59 23.63 -10.34
C GLU A 38 2.80 22.68 -11.53
N THR A 39 3.51 21.58 -11.33
CA THR A 39 3.77 20.60 -12.39
C THR A 39 2.48 19.96 -12.91
N LEU A 40 1.54 19.62 -12.03
CA LEU A 40 0.23 19.07 -12.41
C LEU A 40 -0.62 20.09 -13.19
N LEU A 41 -0.70 21.34 -12.72
CA LEU A 41 -1.46 22.38 -13.41
C LEU A 41 -0.88 22.68 -14.80
N ASN A 42 0.44 22.70 -14.91
CA ASN A 42 1.12 22.86 -16.20
C ASN A 42 0.81 21.69 -17.14
N TYR A 43 0.82 20.46 -16.64
CA TYR A 43 0.47 19.26 -17.41
C TYR A 43 -0.97 19.34 -17.93
N ILE A 44 -1.93 19.61 -17.04
CA ILE A 44 -3.36 19.76 -17.36
C ILE A 44 -3.56 20.75 -18.50
N ARG A 45 -2.92 21.92 -18.42
CA ARG A 45 -3.03 22.99 -19.44
C ARG A 45 -2.38 22.60 -20.76
N GLN A 46 -1.17 22.05 -20.74
CA GLN A 46 -0.45 21.65 -21.95
C GLN A 46 -1.18 20.55 -22.73
N HIS A 47 -1.87 19.66 -22.01
CA HIS A 47 -2.62 18.55 -22.59
C HIS A 47 -4.13 18.82 -22.75
N ASN A 48 -4.59 20.05 -22.51
CA ASN A 48 -5.97 20.51 -22.67
C ASN A 48 -7.02 19.70 -21.88
N TYR A 49 -6.67 19.28 -20.66
CA TYR A 49 -7.66 18.74 -19.73
C TYR A 49 -8.60 19.88 -19.27
N PRO A 50 -9.93 19.68 -19.26
CA PRO A 50 -10.90 20.75 -19.01
C PRO A 50 -11.08 21.07 -17.51
N LEU A 51 -9.99 21.37 -16.79
CA LEU A 51 -10.02 21.62 -15.35
C LEU A 51 -10.88 22.83 -14.99
N ASP A 52 -11.00 23.83 -15.86
CA ASP A 52 -11.87 25.01 -15.64
C ASP A 52 -13.36 24.66 -15.58
N ALA A 53 -13.76 23.46 -16.02
CA ALA A 53 -15.12 22.94 -15.89
C ALA A 53 -15.39 22.26 -14.53
N VAL A 54 -14.37 22.10 -13.69
CA VAL A 54 -14.47 21.46 -12.37
C VAL A 54 -14.04 22.47 -11.30
N PRO A 55 -14.88 22.80 -10.31
CA PRO A 55 -14.45 23.55 -9.14
C PRO A 55 -13.21 22.91 -8.51
N HIS A 56 -12.13 23.69 -8.36
CA HIS A 56 -10.87 23.15 -7.87
C HIS A 56 -10.11 24.14 -7.01
N HIS A 57 -9.25 23.62 -6.14
CA HIS A 57 -8.30 24.40 -5.35
C HIS A 57 -6.96 23.67 -5.25
N LEU A 58 -5.87 24.42 -5.38
CA LEU A 58 -4.50 23.94 -5.21
C LEU A 58 -3.98 24.49 -3.89
N MET A 59 -3.48 23.60 -3.03
CA MET A 59 -3.01 23.95 -1.70
C MET A 59 -1.64 23.31 -1.43
N SER A 60 -0.71 24.10 -0.91
CA SER A 60 0.58 23.60 -0.42
C SER A 60 0.62 23.68 1.10
N LEU A 61 1.02 22.58 1.75
CA LEU A 61 1.13 22.48 3.21
C LEU A 61 2.32 23.30 3.71
N THR A 62 2.07 24.56 4.07
CA THR A 62 3.11 25.52 4.46
C THR A 62 2.92 26.08 5.88
N HIS A 63 1.85 25.72 6.59
CA HIS A 63 1.56 26.19 7.95
C HIS A 63 1.69 25.05 8.97
N ALA A 64 1.28 25.30 10.22
CA ALA A 64 1.10 24.24 11.20
C ALA A 64 0.07 23.22 10.68
N PHE A 65 0.29 21.93 10.93
CA PHE A 65 -0.49 20.86 10.30
C PHE A 65 -2.00 21.00 10.58
N ALA A 66 -2.37 21.42 11.80
CA ALA A 66 -3.77 21.64 12.17
C ALA A 66 -4.43 22.79 11.40
N ASP A 67 -3.69 23.86 11.12
CA ASP A 67 -4.20 25.03 10.38
C ASP A 67 -4.40 24.70 8.90
N ASP A 68 -3.48 23.92 8.32
CA ASP A 68 -3.62 23.44 6.96
C ASP A 68 -4.83 22.51 6.82
N ILE A 69 -5.05 21.59 7.77
CA ILE A 69 -6.27 20.74 7.79
C ILE A 69 -7.54 21.57 7.90
N ALA A 70 -7.57 22.59 8.77
CA ALA A 70 -8.74 23.48 8.91
C ALA A 70 -9.03 24.26 7.62
N THR A 71 -7.97 24.69 6.92
CA THR A 71 -8.07 25.38 5.63
C THR A 71 -8.64 24.45 4.55
N ALA A 72 -8.10 23.23 4.43
CA ALA A 72 -8.61 22.22 3.52
C ALA A 72 -10.09 21.90 3.78
N GLU A 73 -10.48 21.74 5.05
CA GLU A 73 -11.87 21.49 5.45
C GLU A 73 -12.79 22.65 5.04
N ALA A 74 -12.37 23.90 5.26
CA ALA A 74 -13.15 25.07 4.89
C ALA A 74 -13.39 25.17 3.37
N VAL A 75 -12.37 24.86 2.57
CA VAL A 75 -12.50 24.80 1.09
C VAL A 75 -13.53 23.76 0.69
N VAL A 76 -13.41 22.53 1.18
CA VAL A 76 -14.35 21.43 0.86
C VAL A 76 -15.77 21.77 1.30
N LYS A 77 -15.96 22.29 2.52
CA LYS A 77 -17.28 22.74 3.02
C LYS A 77 -17.91 23.80 2.13
N GLY A 78 -17.10 24.68 1.52
CA GLY A 78 -17.56 25.69 0.58
C GLY A 78 -18.21 25.13 -0.68
N TRP A 79 -17.80 23.94 -1.14
CA TRP A 79 -18.34 23.28 -2.34
C TRP A 79 -19.58 22.43 -2.08
N LEU A 80 -19.79 21.95 -0.84
CA LEU A 80 -20.88 21.03 -0.51
C LEU A 80 -22.28 21.53 -0.92
N PRO A 81 -22.66 22.82 -0.74
CA PRO A 81 -23.99 23.28 -1.14
C PRO A 81 -24.25 23.16 -2.65
N GLU A 82 -23.25 23.50 -3.48
CA GLU A 82 -23.37 23.42 -4.95
C GLU A 82 -23.38 21.96 -5.40
N ALA A 83 -22.46 21.14 -4.89
CA ALA A 83 -22.41 19.71 -5.21
C ALA A 83 -23.72 18.97 -4.83
N ASN A 84 -24.31 19.29 -3.69
CA ASN A 84 -25.57 18.70 -3.23
C ASN A 84 -26.80 19.16 -4.03
N SER A 85 -26.68 20.23 -4.81
CA SER A 85 -27.77 20.77 -5.64
C SER A 85 -27.87 20.11 -7.02
N LEU A 86 -26.87 19.31 -7.41
CA LEU A 86 -26.82 18.62 -8.70
C LEU A 86 -27.85 17.48 -8.73
N GLU A 87 -28.69 17.48 -9.77
CA GLU A 87 -29.70 16.44 -9.99
C GLU A 87 -29.33 15.56 -11.18
N ARG A 88 -29.59 14.26 -11.06
CA ARG A 88 -29.45 13.31 -12.17
C ARG A 88 -30.48 13.63 -13.25
N THR A 89 -30.08 13.49 -14.51
CA THR A 89 -30.97 13.66 -15.68
C THR A 89 -30.94 12.40 -16.54
N PRO A 90 -32.02 12.09 -17.30
CA PRO A 90 -31.99 11.01 -18.28
C PRO A 90 -30.88 11.23 -19.32
N GLN A 91 -29.99 10.26 -19.47
CA GLN A 91 -28.87 10.29 -20.42
C GLN A 91 -28.85 9.01 -21.27
N PRO A 92 -28.39 9.10 -22.53
CA PRO A 92 -28.22 7.91 -23.38
C PRO A 92 -27.07 7.02 -22.89
N LEU A 93 -27.15 5.71 -23.17
CA LEU A 93 -26.06 4.75 -22.90
C LEU A 93 -24.72 5.12 -23.56
N SER A 94 -24.73 5.98 -24.58
CA SER A 94 -23.51 6.51 -25.20
C SER A 94 -22.60 7.29 -24.25
N ALA A 95 -23.13 7.74 -23.10
CA ALA A 95 -22.34 8.40 -22.06
C ALA A 95 -21.57 7.42 -21.17
N LEU A 96 -21.84 6.10 -21.24
CA LEU A 96 -21.14 5.10 -20.44
C LEU A 96 -19.82 4.67 -21.07
N LYS A 97 -18.81 4.60 -20.21
CA LYS A 97 -17.46 4.09 -20.52
C LYS A 97 -17.12 3.03 -19.47
N ILE A 98 -17.12 1.77 -19.88
CA ILE A 98 -16.95 0.62 -18.97
C ILE A 98 -15.47 0.20 -18.93
N ALA A 99 -14.90 0.18 -17.73
CA ALA A 99 -13.64 -0.51 -17.45
C ALA A 99 -13.89 -2.02 -17.31
N LEU A 100 -13.19 -2.84 -18.08
CA LEU A 100 -13.23 -4.30 -18.00
C LEU A 100 -11.96 -4.78 -17.31
N GLN A 101 -12.10 -5.35 -16.11
CA GLN A 101 -10.97 -5.74 -15.28
C GLN A 101 -11.11 -7.16 -14.74
N CYS A 102 -9.97 -7.86 -14.54
CA CYS A 102 -9.91 -9.07 -13.74
C CYS A 102 -9.37 -8.84 -12.33
N GLY A 103 -9.81 -9.65 -11.38
CA GLY A 103 -9.09 -9.86 -10.11
C GLY A 103 -8.54 -11.28 -10.03
N GLY A 104 -8.95 -12.03 -9.00
CA GLY A 104 -8.57 -13.44 -8.85
C GLY A 104 -9.18 -14.37 -9.91
N SER A 105 -8.57 -14.45 -11.09
CA SER A 105 -8.94 -15.38 -12.18
C SER A 105 -8.97 -16.85 -11.72
N ASP A 106 -9.91 -17.61 -12.27
CA ASP A 106 -10.04 -19.07 -12.13
C ASP A 106 -10.28 -19.74 -13.50
N ALA A 107 -10.44 -21.06 -13.51
CA ALA A 107 -10.71 -21.83 -14.73
C ALA A 107 -12.03 -21.47 -15.44
N PHE A 108 -13.00 -20.87 -14.73
CA PHE A 108 -14.33 -20.53 -15.27
C PHE A 108 -14.43 -19.07 -15.74
N SER A 109 -13.47 -18.23 -15.41
CA SER A 109 -13.44 -16.80 -15.76
C SER A 109 -13.63 -16.58 -17.26
N GLY A 110 -12.91 -17.34 -18.10
CA GLY A 110 -13.02 -17.29 -19.56
C GLY A 110 -14.26 -17.98 -20.16
N VAL A 111 -15.12 -18.57 -19.33
CA VAL A 111 -16.29 -19.37 -19.76
C VAL A 111 -17.61 -18.71 -19.33
N SER A 112 -17.65 -18.08 -18.15
CA SER A 112 -18.84 -17.41 -17.60
C SER A 112 -18.65 -15.89 -17.49
N GLY A 113 -17.85 -15.43 -16.52
CA GLY A 113 -17.76 -14.02 -16.13
C GLY A 113 -17.25 -13.09 -17.24
N ASN A 114 -16.15 -13.44 -17.91
CA ASN A 114 -15.59 -12.62 -18.99
C ASN A 114 -16.52 -12.54 -20.21
N PRO A 115 -17.10 -13.67 -20.71
CA PRO A 115 -18.12 -13.62 -21.76
C PRO A 115 -19.34 -12.77 -21.38
N LEU A 116 -19.84 -12.87 -20.14
CA LEU A 116 -20.98 -12.07 -19.67
C LEU A 116 -20.67 -10.57 -19.68
N ALA A 117 -19.53 -10.17 -19.10
CA ALA A 117 -19.08 -8.77 -19.14
C ALA A 117 -18.93 -8.25 -20.58
N SER A 118 -18.39 -9.09 -21.48
CA SER A 118 -18.23 -8.76 -22.90
C SER A 118 -19.57 -8.55 -23.62
N TRP A 119 -20.61 -9.30 -23.23
CA TRP A 119 -21.95 -9.22 -23.80
C TRP A 119 -22.55 -7.84 -23.53
N VAL A 120 -22.49 -7.39 -22.27
CA VAL A 120 -23.00 -6.06 -21.88
C VAL A 120 -22.14 -4.94 -22.49
N ALA A 121 -20.81 -5.09 -22.50
CA ALA A 121 -19.93 -4.13 -23.16
C ALA A 121 -20.24 -3.97 -24.66
N LYS A 122 -20.55 -5.06 -25.36
CA LYS A 122 -21.01 -5.01 -26.76
C LYS A 122 -22.28 -4.17 -26.90
N GLN A 123 -23.28 -4.37 -26.03
CA GLN A 123 -24.52 -3.58 -26.09
C GLN A 123 -24.22 -2.09 -25.90
N VAL A 124 -23.44 -1.73 -24.88
CA VAL A 124 -23.07 -0.32 -24.62
C VAL A 124 -22.35 0.31 -25.82
N ILE A 125 -21.41 -0.41 -26.44
CA ILE A 125 -20.75 0.06 -27.67
C ILE A 125 -21.74 0.22 -28.83
N GLN A 126 -22.71 -0.69 -28.99
CA GLN A 126 -23.76 -0.57 -30.02
C GLN A 126 -24.64 0.67 -29.83
N TYR A 127 -24.86 1.10 -28.58
CA TYR A 127 -25.54 2.36 -28.25
C TYR A 127 -24.63 3.60 -28.32
N GLY A 128 -23.37 3.45 -28.72
CA GLY A 128 -22.41 4.55 -28.90
C GLY A 128 -21.56 4.86 -27.67
N GLY A 129 -21.52 3.98 -26.67
CA GLY A 129 -20.64 4.08 -25.51
C GLY A 129 -19.25 3.52 -25.79
N ALA A 130 -18.49 3.25 -24.72
CA ALA A 130 -17.16 2.64 -24.84
C ALA A 130 -16.92 1.56 -23.80
N ALA A 131 -15.98 0.66 -24.10
CA ALA A 131 -15.41 -0.25 -23.13
C ALA A 131 -13.88 -0.27 -23.27
N ASN A 132 -13.19 -0.44 -22.15
CA ASN A 132 -11.73 -0.46 -22.07
C ASN A 132 -11.27 -1.76 -21.40
N LEU A 133 -10.50 -2.56 -22.12
CA LEU A 133 -9.78 -3.70 -21.58
C LEU A 133 -8.31 -3.30 -21.36
N ALA A 134 -7.73 -3.62 -20.23
CA ALA A 134 -6.34 -3.33 -19.93
C ALA A 134 -5.53 -4.63 -19.76
N GLU A 135 -4.59 -4.69 -18.81
CA GLU A 135 -3.88 -5.92 -18.40
C GLU A 135 -2.99 -6.51 -19.51
N THR A 136 -1.93 -5.79 -19.89
CA THR A 136 -1.07 -6.17 -21.03
C THR A 136 -0.45 -7.55 -20.89
N ASP A 137 -0.04 -7.92 -19.69
CA ASP A 137 0.51 -9.24 -19.37
C ASP A 137 -0.54 -10.35 -19.49
N GLU A 138 -1.80 -10.08 -19.13
CA GLU A 138 -2.91 -11.02 -19.28
C GLU A 138 -3.35 -11.24 -20.74
N LEU A 139 -2.82 -10.52 -21.73
CA LEU A 139 -3.11 -10.78 -23.14
C LEU A 139 -1.94 -11.41 -23.91
N ILE A 140 -0.84 -11.71 -23.22
CA ILE A 140 0.32 -12.37 -23.82
C ILE A 140 -0.06 -13.78 -24.27
N GLY A 141 0.02 -14.05 -25.57
CA GLY A 141 -0.40 -15.32 -26.17
C GLY A 141 -1.84 -15.33 -26.72
N ALA A 142 -2.62 -14.27 -26.52
CA ALA A 142 -3.97 -14.11 -27.07
C ALA A 142 -4.03 -13.11 -28.24
N GLU A 143 -2.88 -12.72 -28.79
CA GLU A 143 -2.77 -11.67 -29.81
C GLU A 143 -3.61 -11.98 -31.05
N THR A 144 -3.64 -13.24 -31.48
CA THR A 144 -4.45 -13.67 -32.63
C THR A 144 -5.94 -13.44 -32.40
N TYR A 145 -6.44 -13.72 -31.19
CA TYR A 145 -7.85 -13.47 -30.88
C TYR A 145 -8.14 -11.96 -30.89
N VAL A 146 -7.29 -11.13 -30.28
CA VAL A 146 -7.51 -9.67 -30.25
C VAL A 146 -7.46 -9.06 -31.66
N LEU A 147 -6.50 -9.49 -32.48
CA LEU A 147 -6.24 -8.91 -33.80
C LEU A 147 -7.13 -9.46 -34.92
N ASP A 148 -7.89 -10.53 -34.69
CA ASP A 148 -8.87 -11.07 -35.66
C ASP A 148 -9.89 -10.00 -36.10
N LYS A 149 -10.23 -9.07 -35.20
CA LYS A 149 -11.01 -7.88 -35.51
C LYS A 149 -10.34 -6.65 -34.93
N VAL A 150 -9.47 -6.01 -35.71
CA VAL A 150 -8.85 -4.73 -35.39
C VAL A 150 -9.22 -3.68 -36.43
N ARG A 151 -9.38 -2.43 -36.02
CA ARG A 151 -9.77 -1.32 -36.90
C ARG A 151 -8.84 -1.14 -38.09
N ASP A 152 -7.53 -1.09 -37.83
CA ASP A 152 -6.50 -0.87 -38.84
C ASP A 152 -5.12 -1.36 -38.39
N ALA A 153 -4.16 -1.32 -39.31
CA ALA A 153 -2.79 -1.77 -39.07
C ALA A 153 -2.02 -0.89 -38.06
N ALA A 154 -2.40 0.38 -37.87
CA ALA A 154 -1.74 1.26 -36.91
C ALA A 154 -2.13 0.86 -35.48
N THR A 155 -3.42 0.63 -35.22
CA THR A 155 -3.93 0.09 -33.95
C THR A 155 -3.30 -1.27 -33.64
N ALA A 156 -3.22 -2.16 -34.63
CA ALA A 156 -2.58 -3.48 -34.46
C ALA A 156 -1.10 -3.36 -34.05
N LYS A 157 -0.34 -2.48 -34.71
CA LYS A 157 1.07 -2.24 -34.39
C LYS A 157 1.26 -1.62 -33.01
N LYS A 158 0.39 -0.69 -32.59
CA LYS A 158 0.45 -0.08 -31.24
C LYS A 158 0.21 -1.15 -30.16
N PHE A 159 -0.81 -1.99 -30.34
CA PHE A 159 -1.10 -3.13 -29.45
C PHE A 159 0.08 -4.12 -29.34
N LEU A 160 0.62 -4.58 -30.46
CA LEU A 160 1.78 -5.49 -30.46
C LEU A 160 3.03 -4.85 -29.84
N GLY A 161 3.20 -3.54 -30.05
CA GLY A 161 4.26 -2.74 -29.42
C GLY A 161 4.15 -2.71 -27.90
N MET A 162 2.95 -2.55 -27.34
CA MET A 162 2.70 -2.59 -25.90
C MET A 162 3.14 -3.92 -25.30
N ILE A 163 2.74 -5.04 -25.91
CA ILE A 163 3.16 -6.39 -25.48
C ILE A 163 4.69 -6.54 -25.52
N ALA A 164 5.33 -6.06 -26.58
CA ALA A 164 6.78 -6.15 -26.72
C ALA A 164 7.50 -5.33 -25.63
N ARG A 165 7.06 -4.08 -25.40
CA ARG A 165 7.60 -3.22 -24.33
C ARG A 165 7.41 -3.83 -22.95
N PHE A 166 6.23 -4.42 -22.70
CA PHE A 166 5.96 -5.08 -21.43
C PHE A 166 6.93 -6.24 -21.21
N LYS A 167 7.06 -7.16 -22.18
CA LYS A 167 8.00 -8.30 -22.11
C LYS A 167 9.44 -7.84 -21.90
N GLU A 168 9.86 -6.78 -22.58
CA GLU A 168 11.20 -6.20 -22.44
C GLU A 168 11.43 -5.66 -21.02
N ARG A 169 10.49 -4.86 -20.49
CA ARG A 169 10.58 -4.33 -19.12
C ARG A 169 10.68 -5.44 -18.08
N VAL A 170 9.84 -6.47 -18.19
CA VAL A 170 9.82 -7.60 -17.27
C VAL A 170 11.15 -8.37 -17.32
N ALA A 171 11.73 -8.53 -18.52
CA ALA A 171 13.02 -9.17 -18.70
C ALA A 171 14.20 -8.40 -18.06
N TRP A 172 14.15 -7.06 -18.01
CA TRP A 172 15.16 -6.27 -17.29
C TRP A 172 15.23 -6.64 -15.80
N HIS A 173 14.10 -7.07 -15.24
CA HIS A 173 13.97 -7.47 -13.84
C HIS A 173 14.15 -8.97 -13.62
N GLY A 174 14.66 -9.70 -14.63
CA GLY A 174 14.91 -11.14 -14.55
C GLY A 174 13.64 -12.00 -14.53
N GLN A 175 12.49 -11.43 -14.85
CA GLN A 175 11.19 -12.10 -14.89
C GLN A 175 10.79 -12.38 -16.35
N THR A 176 9.77 -13.22 -16.55
CA THR A 176 9.11 -13.42 -17.85
C THR A 176 7.59 -13.43 -17.68
N ALA A 177 6.87 -13.24 -18.78
CA ALA A 177 5.41 -13.34 -18.80
C ALA A 177 4.87 -14.72 -18.38
N ASP A 178 5.68 -15.79 -18.50
CA ASP A 178 5.32 -17.14 -18.02
C ASP A 178 5.20 -17.22 -16.49
N GLY A 179 5.69 -16.20 -15.77
CA GLY A 179 5.47 -16.03 -14.33
C GLY A 179 4.01 -15.81 -13.97
N ASN A 180 3.19 -15.36 -14.91
CA ASN A 180 1.72 -15.32 -14.84
C ASN A 180 1.21 -16.59 -15.59
N PRO A 181 0.30 -17.45 -15.07
CA PRO A 181 -0.56 -17.36 -13.88
C PRO A 181 0.18 -17.36 -12.53
N SER A 182 -0.37 -16.61 -11.56
CA SER A 182 0.10 -16.59 -10.17
C SER A 182 -0.06 -17.97 -9.50
N GLY A 183 0.57 -18.16 -8.33
CA GLY A 183 0.42 -19.40 -7.55
C GLY A 183 -1.05 -19.73 -7.25
N GLY A 184 -1.85 -18.73 -6.85
CA GLY A 184 -3.28 -18.87 -6.61
C GLY A 184 -4.08 -19.26 -7.86
N ASN A 185 -3.71 -18.74 -9.03
CA ASN A 185 -4.36 -19.12 -10.30
C ASN A 185 -4.04 -20.59 -10.68
N LYS A 186 -2.78 -21.02 -10.53
CA LYS A 186 -2.33 -22.41 -10.83
C LYS A 186 -3.06 -23.43 -9.96
N TYR A 187 -3.21 -23.14 -8.67
CA TYR A 187 -3.97 -23.98 -7.73
C TYR A 187 -5.42 -24.21 -8.19
N ARG A 188 -5.99 -23.30 -8.99
CA ARG A 188 -7.40 -23.30 -9.40
C ARG A 188 -7.62 -23.67 -10.87
N GLY A 189 -6.63 -24.33 -11.48
CA GLY A 189 -6.77 -24.95 -12.80
C GLY A 189 -6.33 -24.09 -13.99
N LEU A 190 -5.73 -22.91 -13.76
CA LEU A 190 -5.07 -22.14 -14.83
C LEU A 190 -3.60 -22.55 -14.92
N TYR A 191 -3.31 -23.52 -15.80
CA TYR A 191 -1.99 -24.18 -15.84
C TYR A 191 -0.89 -23.37 -16.54
N ASN A 192 -1.22 -22.46 -17.46
CA ASN A 192 -0.25 -21.67 -18.21
C ASN A 192 -0.82 -20.33 -18.64
N ILE A 193 0.07 -19.42 -19.08
CA ILE A 193 -0.27 -18.07 -19.52
C ILE A 193 -1.27 -18.08 -20.67
N TYR A 194 -1.09 -18.93 -21.69
CA TYR A 194 -1.93 -18.95 -22.88
C TYR A 194 -3.41 -19.23 -22.57
N LEU A 195 -3.69 -20.18 -21.68
CA LEU A 195 -5.06 -20.48 -21.26
C LEU A 195 -5.70 -19.29 -20.53
N LYS A 196 -4.94 -18.68 -19.60
CA LYS A 196 -5.38 -17.47 -18.89
C LYS A 196 -5.65 -16.33 -19.88
N SER A 197 -4.73 -16.09 -20.81
CA SER A 197 -4.82 -14.98 -21.75
C SER A 197 -5.96 -15.12 -22.74
N LEU A 198 -6.21 -16.33 -23.25
CA LEU A 198 -7.40 -16.58 -24.08
C LEU A 198 -8.68 -16.29 -23.30
N GLY A 199 -8.74 -16.72 -22.03
CA GLY A 199 -9.86 -16.41 -21.15
C GLY A 199 -10.03 -14.91 -20.91
N ALA A 200 -8.95 -14.18 -20.61
CA ALA A 200 -8.98 -12.72 -20.41
C ALA A 200 -9.40 -11.98 -21.69
N ALA A 201 -8.91 -12.41 -22.86
CA ALA A 201 -9.24 -11.80 -24.14
C ALA A 201 -10.74 -11.90 -24.50
N THR A 202 -11.48 -12.86 -23.94
CA THR A 202 -12.94 -12.98 -24.15
C THR A 202 -13.74 -11.79 -23.60
N LYS A 203 -13.14 -10.94 -22.74
CA LYS A 203 -13.71 -9.64 -22.35
C LYS A 203 -13.94 -8.72 -23.57
N ARG A 204 -13.23 -8.96 -24.69
CA ARG A 204 -13.62 -8.49 -26.02
C ARG A 204 -14.58 -9.48 -26.67
N HIS A 205 -15.84 -9.08 -26.82
CA HIS A 205 -16.84 -9.89 -27.51
C HIS A 205 -16.41 -10.17 -28.97
N PRO A 206 -16.62 -11.38 -29.52
CA PRO A 206 -16.18 -11.75 -30.88
C PRO A 206 -16.65 -10.79 -31.98
N ASP A 207 -17.84 -10.20 -31.86
CA ASP A 207 -18.40 -9.21 -32.81
C ASP A 207 -17.82 -7.80 -32.72
N VAL A 208 -17.09 -7.47 -31.65
CA VAL A 208 -16.59 -6.13 -31.37
C VAL A 208 -15.14 -6.03 -31.80
N ARG A 209 -14.80 -5.09 -32.69
CA ARG A 209 -13.39 -4.89 -33.10
C ARG A 209 -12.63 -4.09 -32.06
N LEU A 210 -11.32 -4.31 -31.94
CA LEU A 210 -10.41 -3.39 -31.27
C LEU A 210 -10.32 -2.08 -32.08
N ASP A 211 -10.82 -1.00 -31.51
CA ASP A 211 -10.85 0.32 -32.16
C ASP A 211 -9.58 1.14 -31.87
N TYR A 212 -9.12 1.12 -30.62
CA TYR A 212 -8.03 1.96 -30.15
C TYR A 212 -7.11 1.18 -29.21
N ALA A 213 -5.81 1.40 -29.35
CA ALA A 213 -4.81 1.01 -28.35
C ALA A 213 -4.26 2.31 -27.75
N ILE A 214 -4.29 2.45 -26.43
CA ILE A 214 -3.92 3.68 -25.72
C ILE A 214 -2.89 3.39 -24.63
N ASP A 215 -1.99 4.35 -24.36
CA ASP A 215 -1.04 4.21 -23.26
C ASP A 215 -1.77 4.41 -21.92
N TYR A 216 -1.16 3.99 -20.80
CA TYR A 216 -1.76 4.09 -19.47
C TYR A 216 -2.32 5.51 -19.18
N SER A 217 -3.58 5.59 -18.74
CA SER A 217 -4.32 6.83 -18.44
C SER A 217 -4.52 7.80 -19.61
N GLU A 218 -4.24 7.41 -20.86
CA GLU A 218 -4.52 8.26 -22.03
C GLU A 218 -6.06 8.44 -22.19
N PRO A 219 -6.58 9.66 -22.37
CA PRO A 219 -8.03 9.90 -22.40
C PRO A 219 -8.77 9.18 -23.53
N MET A 220 -9.90 8.55 -23.21
CA MET A 220 -10.81 7.93 -24.18
C MET A 220 -11.71 8.98 -24.83
N GLN A 221 -11.38 9.38 -26.05
CA GLN A 221 -12.04 10.49 -26.77
C GLN A 221 -13.30 10.10 -27.57
N ALA A 222 -13.50 8.81 -27.87
CA ALA A 222 -14.56 8.36 -28.77
C ALA A 222 -15.24 7.08 -28.26
N SER A 223 -16.37 6.72 -28.89
CA SER A 223 -17.04 5.44 -28.69
C SER A 223 -16.25 4.27 -29.29
N GLY A 224 -16.37 3.08 -28.71
CA GLY A 224 -15.76 1.86 -29.23
C GLY A 224 -15.02 1.04 -28.19
N PHE A 225 -14.27 0.04 -28.65
CA PHE A 225 -13.49 -0.82 -27.77
C PHE A 225 -12.03 -0.39 -27.71
N TYR A 226 -11.55 -0.12 -26.50
CA TYR A 226 -10.20 0.32 -26.20
C TYR A 226 -9.40 -0.83 -25.58
N PHE A 227 -8.13 -0.90 -25.94
CA PHE A 227 -7.11 -1.59 -25.16
C PHE A 227 -6.18 -0.55 -24.52
N MET A 228 -5.92 -0.63 -23.21
CA MET A 228 -5.00 0.26 -22.49
C MET A 228 -3.77 -0.50 -21.98
N ASP A 229 -2.57 0.03 -22.24
CA ASP A 229 -1.34 -0.54 -21.70
C ASP A 229 -1.29 -0.38 -20.17
N SER A 230 -1.25 -1.49 -19.43
CA SER A 230 -1.22 -1.51 -17.96
C SER A 230 -0.60 -2.81 -17.44
N PRO A 231 -0.22 -2.91 -16.15
CA PRO A 231 0.06 -4.19 -15.50
C PRO A 231 -1.25 -4.96 -15.27
N GLY A 232 -1.13 -6.24 -14.91
CA GLY A 232 -2.26 -7.11 -14.56
C GLY A 232 -2.72 -6.95 -13.11
N ASN A 233 -1.96 -6.19 -12.31
CA ASN A 233 -2.38 -5.78 -10.97
C ASN A 233 -3.66 -4.91 -11.06
N ASP A 234 -4.70 -5.34 -10.35
CA ASP A 234 -6.06 -4.84 -10.52
C ASP A 234 -6.23 -3.37 -10.13
N LEU A 235 -5.71 -2.98 -8.96
CA LEU A 235 -5.81 -1.60 -8.47
C LEU A 235 -5.04 -0.63 -9.36
N GLU A 236 -3.86 -1.04 -9.84
CA GLU A 236 -3.05 -0.25 -10.77
C GLU A 236 -3.73 -0.11 -12.14
N SER A 237 -4.27 -1.20 -12.70
CA SER A 237 -4.95 -1.16 -13.98
C SER A 237 -6.21 -0.27 -13.96
N ILE A 238 -7.06 -0.44 -12.95
CA ILE A 238 -8.30 0.33 -12.80
C ILE A 238 -8.02 1.82 -12.67
N ALA A 239 -6.99 2.20 -11.90
CA ALA A 239 -6.62 3.61 -11.75
C ALA A 239 -6.36 4.27 -13.11
N GLY A 240 -5.67 3.56 -14.02
CA GLY A 240 -5.48 4.02 -15.38
C GLY A 240 -6.78 4.10 -16.18
N GLN A 241 -7.64 3.08 -16.10
CA GLN A 241 -8.91 3.04 -16.84
C GLN A 241 -9.86 4.17 -16.40
N VAL A 242 -9.94 4.42 -15.10
CA VAL A 242 -10.72 5.53 -14.53
C VAL A 242 -10.14 6.87 -14.98
N ALA A 243 -8.82 7.06 -14.91
CA ALA A 243 -8.20 8.31 -15.39
C ALA A 243 -8.37 8.52 -16.91
N SER A 244 -8.45 7.44 -17.70
CA SER A 244 -8.84 7.48 -19.11
C SER A 244 -10.30 7.88 -19.33
N GLY A 245 -11.13 7.87 -18.29
CA GLY A 245 -12.51 8.36 -18.27
C GLY A 245 -13.58 7.28 -18.10
N CYS A 246 -13.23 6.06 -17.69
CA CYS A 246 -14.24 5.02 -17.39
C CYS A 246 -15.04 5.39 -16.15
N ASN A 247 -16.37 5.45 -16.28
CA ASN A 247 -17.30 5.86 -15.22
C ASN A 247 -18.13 4.69 -14.65
N MET A 248 -17.81 3.46 -15.04
CA MET A 248 -18.32 2.20 -14.50
C MET A 248 -17.22 1.15 -14.59
N ILE A 249 -17.08 0.29 -13.57
CA ILE A 249 -16.12 -0.82 -13.58
C ILE A 249 -16.89 -2.14 -13.55
N PHE A 250 -16.58 -3.02 -14.49
CA PHE A 250 -16.94 -4.43 -14.42
C PHE A 250 -15.73 -5.23 -13.96
N PHE A 251 -15.85 -5.78 -12.76
CA PHE A 251 -14.77 -6.48 -12.09
C PHE A 251 -15.08 -7.98 -12.06
N VAL A 252 -14.45 -8.75 -12.93
CA VAL A 252 -14.65 -10.21 -12.98
C VAL A 252 -13.71 -10.90 -12.01
N THR A 253 -14.23 -11.82 -11.20
CA THR A 253 -13.42 -12.54 -10.21
C THR A 253 -13.91 -13.96 -9.97
N GLY A 254 -13.00 -14.93 -9.93
CA GLY A 254 -13.33 -16.30 -9.53
C GLY A 254 -13.11 -16.58 -8.04
N ASN A 255 -12.27 -15.78 -7.37
CA ASN A 255 -12.05 -15.91 -5.93
C ASN A 255 -12.93 -14.97 -5.08
N GLY A 256 -13.63 -14.03 -5.72
CA GLY A 256 -14.44 -13.05 -5.01
C GLY A 256 -13.62 -11.88 -4.48
N SER A 257 -12.82 -11.24 -5.34
CA SER A 257 -12.16 -9.99 -4.96
C SER A 257 -13.17 -8.94 -4.50
N ILE A 258 -12.81 -8.21 -3.44
CA ILE A 258 -13.64 -7.15 -2.85
C ILE A 258 -13.20 -5.75 -3.31
N THR A 259 -12.34 -5.71 -4.34
CA THR A 259 -11.81 -4.46 -4.91
C THR A 259 -12.95 -3.56 -5.37
N ASN A 260 -12.96 -2.32 -4.90
CA ASN A 260 -13.83 -1.24 -5.38
C ASN A 260 -13.01 0.03 -5.54
N PHE A 261 -13.49 0.96 -6.36
CA PHE A 261 -12.84 2.24 -6.58
C PHE A 261 -13.54 3.38 -5.79
N PRO A 262 -12.81 4.38 -5.24
CA PRO A 262 -13.40 5.36 -4.31
C PRO A 262 -14.57 6.20 -4.84
N PHE A 263 -14.62 6.49 -6.14
CA PHE A 263 -15.63 7.37 -6.75
C PHE A 263 -16.22 6.82 -8.06
N VAL A 264 -15.94 5.56 -8.41
CA VAL A 264 -16.47 4.91 -9.61
C VAL A 264 -17.17 3.61 -9.20
N PRO A 265 -18.46 3.43 -9.52
CA PRO A 265 -19.20 2.24 -9.15
C PRO A 265 -18.54 0.99 -9.76
N THR A 266 -18.45 -0.06 -8.94
CA THR A 266 -17.76 -1.31 -9.30
C THR A 266 -18.72 -2.49 -9.19
N VAL A 267 -19.22 -2.94 -10.35
CA VAL A 267 -20.08 -4.12 -10.48
C VAL A 267 -19.19 -5.36 -10.50
N LYS A 268 -19.26 -6.16 -9.43
CA LYS A 268 -18.46 -7.39 -9.28
C LYS A 268 -19.22 -8.61 -9.79
N ILE A 269 -18.56 -9.36 -10.65
CA ILE A 269 -19.11 -10.50 -11.37
C ILE A 269 -18.34 -11.74 -10.95
N ILE A 270 -19.01 -12.65 -10.22
CA ILE A 270 -18.38 -13.87 -9.74
C ILE A 270 -18.68 -15.06 -10.66
N THR A 271 -17.68 -15.92 -10.87
CA THR A 271 -17.70 -16.91 -11.96
C THR A 271 -18.53 -18.16 -11.70
N THR A 272 -18.86 -18.45 -10.42
CA THR A 272 -19.55 -19.68 -9.98
C THR A 272 -20.59 -19.39 -8.90
N SER A 273 -21.70 -20.13 -8.91
CA SER A 273 -22.84 -19.91 -8.00
C SER A 273 -22.51 -20.23 -6.54
N GLU A 274 -21.76 -21.30 -6.27
CA GLU A 274 -21.31 -21.64 -4.91
C GLU A 274 -20.50 -20.50 -4.26
N ARG A 275 -19.62 -19.85 -5.05
CA ARG A 275 -18.86 -18.70 -4.55
C ARG A 275 -19.71 -17.45 -4.41
N PHE A 276 -20.71 -17.26 -5.27
CA PHE A 276 -21.69 -16.18 -5.11
C PHE A 276 -22.45 -16.33 -3.79
N GLU A 277 -22.91 -17.53 -3.45
CA GLU A 277 -23.63 -17.78 -2.18
C GLU A 277 -22.76 -17.49 -0.95
N LEU A 278 -21.47 -17.87 -0.98
CA LEU A 278 -20.52 -17.58 0.09
C LEU A 278 -20.26 -16.07 0.28
N LEU A 279 -20.29 -15.30 -0.82
CA LEU A 279 -19.86 -13.90 -0.87
C LEU A 279 -21.00 -12.96 -1.32
N SER A 280 -22.25 -13.33 -1.07
CA SER A 280 -23.43 -12.63 -1.60
C SER A 280 -23.56 -11.19 -1.09
N ASN A 281 -22.92 -10.88 0.04
CA ASN A 281 -22.87 -9.52 0.61
C ASN A 281 -21.77 -8.65 -0.01
N ASP A 282 -20.93 -9.23 -0.87
CA ASP A 282 -19.80 -8.57 -1.51
C ASP A 282 -19.83 -8.70 -3.04
N MET A 283 -20.77 -9.44 -3.65
CA MET A 283 -20.84 -9.69 -5.10
C MET A 283 -22.15 -9.19 -5.69
N ASP A 284 -22.08 -8.55 -6.87
CA ASP A 284 -23.25 -7.99 -7.55
C ASP A 284 -23.95 -9.02 -8.46
N ILE A 285 -23.16 -9.75 -9.27
CA ILE A 285 -23.67 -10.61 -10.35
C ILE A 285 -23.14 -12.03 -10.21
N ASN A 286 -24.04 -13.02 -10.25
CA ASN A 286 -23.70 -14.44 -10.35
C ASN A 286 -23.57 -14.87 -11.82
N ALA A 287 -22.36 -14.90 -12.38
CA ALA A 287 -22.13 -15.46 -13.70
C ALA A 287 -22.18 -17.01 -13.72
N GLY A 288 -22.15 -17.63 -12.54
CA GLY A 288 -22.29 -19.08 -12.37
C GLY A 288 -23.62 -19.64 -12.87
N GLU A 289 -24.68 -18.83 -12.93
CA GLU A 289 -25.98 -19.26 -13.48
C GLU A 289 -25.86 -19.76 -14.93
N TYR A 290 -24.91 -19.22 -15.70
CA TYR A 290 -24.61 -19.70 -17.05
C TYR A 290 -24.10 -21.15 -17.02
N LEU A 291 -23.24 -21.49 -16.06
CA LEU A 291 -22.74 -22.85 -15.86
C LEU A 291 -23.84 -23.79 -15.36
N ASP A 292 -24.84 -23.25 -14.65
CA ASP A 292 -26.00 -23.97 -14.15
C ASP A 292 -27.12 -24.14 -15.21
N GLY A 293 -26.91 -23.61 -16.42
CA GLY A 293 -27.75 -23.83 -17.60
C GLY A 293 -28.60 -22.65 -18.04
N LYS A 294 -28.49 -21.48 -17.40
CA LYS A 294 -29.16 -20.25 -17.85
C LYS A 294 -28.53 -19.76 -19.16
N PRO A 295 -29.32 -19.40 -20.20
CA PRO A 295 -28.76 -18.85 -21.43
C PRO A 295 -28.01 -17.53 -21.21
N LEU A 296 -26.85 -17.38 -21.85
CA LEU A 296 -26.01 -16.17 -21.70
C LEU A 296 -26.73 -14.88 -22.14
N ASP A 297 -27.59 -14.95 -23.17
CA ASP A 297 -28.36 -13.79 -23.62
C ASP A 297 -29.39 -13.31 -22.58
N GLU A 298 -29.97 -14.24 -21.82
CA GLU A 298 -30.92 -13.92 -20.74
C GLU A 298 -30.18 -13.27 -19.57
N LEU A 299 -29.10 -13.90 -19.11
CA LEU A 299 -28.25 -13.37 -18.04
C LEU A 299 -27.60 -12.02 -18.43
N GLY A 300 -27.21 -11.86 -19.69
CA GLY A 300 -26.67 -10.62 -20.24
C GLY A 300 -27.68 -9.49 -20.21
N ALA A 301 -28.94 -9.75 -20.56
CA ALA A 301 -30.01 -8.75 -20.52
C ALA A 301 -30.27 -8.27 -19.08
N GLU A 302 -30.33 -9.19 -18.12
CA GLU A 302 -30.48 -8.84 -16.71
C GLU A 302 -29.31 -8.01 -16.18
N MET A 303 -28.07 -8.39 -16.54
CA MET A 303 -26.89 -7.62 -16.15
C MET A 303 -26.87 -6.22 -16.80
N LEU A 304 -27.37 -6.08 -18.04
CA LEU A 304 -27.51 -4.77 -18.68
C LEU A 304 -28.50 -3.88 -17.91
N ASP A 305 -29.65 -4.42 -17.50
CA ASP A 305 -30.62 -3.68 -16.68
C ASP A 305 -29.99 -3.26 -15.34
N TYR A 306 -29.31 -4.18 -14.66
CA TYR A 306 -28.56 -3.87 -13.43
C TYR A 306 -27.51 -2.77 -13.65
N THR A 307 -26.80 -2.82 -14.78
CA THR A 307 -25.80 -1.80 -15.15
C THR A 307 -26.45 -0.42 -15.29
N VAL A 308 -27.64 -0.34 -15.90
CA VAL A 308 -28.41 0.90 -16.02
C VAL A 308 -28.85 1.41 -14.65
N ASP A 309 -29.33 0.53 -13.77
CA ASP A 309 -29.74 0.90 -12.42
C ASP A 309 -28.57 1.47 -11.61
N VAL A 310 -27.39 0.83 -11.67
CA VAL A 310 -26.19 1.31 -10.98
C VAL A 310 -25.72 2.65 -11.56
N ALA A 311 -25.65 2.78 -12.89
CA ALA A 311 -25.34 4.06 -13.53
C ALA A 311 -26.32 5.18 -13.14
N SER A 312 -27.58 4.81 -12.89
CA SER A 312 -28.65 5.72 -12.48
C SER A 312 -28.65 6.07 -10.98
N GLY A 313 -27.75 5.47 -10.19
CA GLY A 313 -27.51 5.81 -8.79
C GLY A 313 -27.91 4.73 -7.78
N MET A 314 -28.28 3.53 -8.23
CA MET A 314 -28.33 2.39 -7.32
C MET A 314 -26.90 2.04 -6.88
N LEU A 315 -26.64 2.02 -5.58
CA LEU A 315 -25.34 1.60 -5.07
C LEU A 315 -25.11 0.11 -5.37
N SER A 316 -23.97 -0.20 -5.97
CA SER A 316 -23.45 -1.57 -6.07
C SER A 316 -23.27 -2.17 -4.67
N VAL A 317 -23.18 -3.50 -4.61
CA VAL A 317 -22.92 -4.24 -3.37
C VAL A 317 -21.60 -3.80 -2.74
N GLY A 318 -20.58 -3.55 -3.56
CA GLY A 318 -19.28 -3.06 -3.09
C GLY A 318 -19.33 -1.66 -2.46
N GLU A 319 -20.07 -0.74 -3.07
CA GLU A 319 -20.26 0.61 -2.49
C GLU A 319 -20.98 0.55 -1.15
N LYS A 320 -21.97 -0.35 -1.00
CA LYS A 320 -22.67 -0.57 0.28
C LYS A 320 -21.76 -1.14 1.37
N ALA A 321 -20.74 -1.91 1.00
CA ALA A 321 -19.80 -2.50 1.94
C ALA A 321 -18.81 -1.48 2.55
N GLY A 322 -18.71 -0.26 2.01
CA GLY A 322 -17.86 0.79 2.57
C GLY A 322 -16.35 0.56 2.40
N HIS A 323 -15.97 -0.30 1.45
CA HIS A 323 -14.58 -0.64 1.11
C HIS A 323 -14.21 -0.08 -0.26
N SER A 324 -13.06 0.58 -0.41
CA SER A 324 -12.53 1.06 -1.69
C SER A 324 -11.04 1.37 -1.60
N GLN A 325 -10.30 1.08 -2.67
CA GLN A 325 -8.86 1.28 -2.71
C GLN A 325 -8.43 1.77 -4.09
N VAL A 326 -7.28 2.45 -4.14
CA VAL A 326 -6.67 2.90 -5.39
C VAL A 326 -5.16 2.82 -5.28
N GLN A 327 -4.53 2.40 -6.37
CA GLN A 327 -3.08 2.42 -6.51
C GLN A 327 -2.73 2.93 -7.89
N LEU A 328 -1.81 3.89 -7.98
CA LEU A 328 -1.24 4.25 -9.27
C LEU A 328 -0.17 3.23 -9.65
N TRP A 329 -0.07 2.89 -10.94
CA TRP A 329 0.99 2.01 -11.41
C TRP A 329 2.37 2.50 -10.94
N ARG A 330 3.08 1.64 -10.21
CA ARG A 330 4.45 1.92 -9.77
C ARG A 330 5.45 1.33 -10.76
N ASP A 331 5.71 2.06 -11.86
CA ASP A 331 6.72 1.77 -12.90
C ASP A 331 8.14 2.31 -12.57
N TRP A 332 8.95 1.57 -11.80
CA TRP A 332 10.31 1.95 -11.34
C TRP A 332 11.34 0.87 -11.70
N PRO A 333 12.66 1.14 -11.64
CA PRO A 333 13.40 2.24 -12.25
C PRO A 333 14.32 1.75 -13.38
N GLN A 334 14.37 0.45 -13.70
CA GLN A 334 15.29 -0.02 -14.73
C GLN A 334 14.80 0.40 -16.11
N THR A 335 15.58 1.26 -16.75
CA THR A 335 15.36 1.76 -18.11
C THR A 335 16.38 1.19 -19.09
N HIS A 336 17.24 0.26 -18.64
CA HIS A 336 18.28 -0.39 -19.45
C HIS A 336 18.66 -1.74 -18.81
N PRO A 337 19.07 -2.77 -19.59
CA PRO A 337 19.66 -3.99 -19.03
C PRO A 337 20.94 -3.66 -18.25
N VAL A 338 20.96 -3.95 -16.95
CA VAL A 338 22.14 -3.80 -16.06
C VAL A 338 22.66 -5.18 -15.67
N GLU A 339 23.99 -5.33 -15.53
CA GLU A 339 24.59 -6.53 -14.94
C GLU A 339 24.08 -6.67 -13.50
N LEU A 340 23.32 -7.73 -13.19
CA LEU A 340 22.67 -8.01 -11.90
C LEU A 340 23.63 -8.14 -10.69
N LYS A 341 24.96 -8.05 -10.88
CA LYS A 341 25.98 -8.27 -9.85
C LYS A 341 26.04 -7.22 -8.70
N PRO A 342 25.75 -5.93 -8.90
CA PRO A 342 25.71 -4.93 -7.81
C PRO A 342 24.51 -5.07 -6.86
N LEU A 343 23.55 -5.93 -7.18
CA LEU A 343 22.33 -6.17 -6.38
C LEU A 343 22.53 -7.24 -5.30
N GLN A 344 23.71 -7.87 -5.24
CA GLN A 344 24.08 -8.70 -4.11
C GLN A 344 24.38 -7.78 -2.92
N MET A 345 23.40 -7.63 -2.03
CA MET A 345 23.66 -7.13 -0.68
C MET A 345 24.84 -7.92 -0.11
N VAL A 346 25.85 -7.22 0.40
CA VAL A 346 26.87 -7.83 1.24
C VAL A 346 26.14 -8.46 2.41
N GLU A 347 26.35 -9.75 2.65
CA GLU A 347 25.68 -10.48 3.72
C GLU A 347 25.98 -9.77 5.05
N ALA A 348 24.93 -9.27 5.69
CA ALA A 348 25.06 -8.53 6.93
C ALA A 348 25.52 -9.46 8.05
N SER A 349 26.45 -8.99 8.89
CA SER A 349 27.04 -9.83 9.94
C SER A 349 26.04 -10.24 11.03
N GLY A 350 24.98 -9.45 11.23
CA GLY A 350 24.05 -9.55 12.36
C GLY A 350 24.67 -9.23 13.72
N GLN A 351 25.94 -8.79 13.76
CA GLN A 351 26.67 -8.48 14.99
C GLN A 351 26.78 -6.97 15.19
N PRO A 352 26.73 -6.47 16.44
CA PRO A 352 26.86 -5.04 16.72
C PRO A 352 28.24 -4.51 16.33
N ILE A 353 28.28 -3.25 15.91
CA ILE A 353 29.49 -2.53 15.55
C ILE A 353 30.06 -1.87 16.80
N SER A 354 31.35 -2.07 17.07
CA SER A 354 32.04 -1.45 18.19
C SER A 354 32.11 0.07 18.04
N ILE A 355 31.65 0.79 19.06
CA ILE A 355 31.71 2.25 19.16
C ILE A 355 32.32 2.68 20.51
N ASN A 356 32.70 3.95 20.62
CA ASN A 356 33.20 4.55 21.85
C ASN A 356 32.08 4.71 22.89
N THR A 357 32.01 3.82 23.89
CA THR A 357 31.04 3.86 24.99
C THR A 357 31.56 4.53 26.27
N ASN A 358 32.69 5.25 26.21
CA ASN A 358 33.28 5.91 27.39
C ASN A 358 32.50 7.19 27.80
N ILE A 359 31.31 7.01 28.36
CA ILE A 359 30.41 8.07 28.81
C ILE A 359 29.75 7.66 30.13
N THR A 360 29.28 8.64 30.91
CA THR A 360 28.51 8.35 32.13
C THR A 360 27.09 7.94 31.73
N VAL A 361 26.65 6.76 32.17
CA VAL A 361 25.27 6.31 32.00
C VAL A 361 24.41 6.91 33.10
N PRO A 362 23.36 7.68 32.77
CA PRO A 362 22.46 8.25 33.77
C PRO A 362 21.61 7.16 34.43
N ASP A 363 21.25 7.38 35.69
CA ASP A 363 20.35 6.50 36.44
C ASP A 363 18.90 6.84 36.08
N VAL A 364 18.33 6.09 35.15
CA VAL A 364 16.95 6.24 34.67
C VAL A 364 16.24 4.90 34.75
N THR A 365 14.93 4.95 34.95
CA THR A 365 14.09 3.76 35.12
C THR A 365 12.86 3.84 34.21
N LEU A 366 12.57 2.74 33.54
CA LEU A 366 11.51 2.57 32.56
C LEU A 366 10.59 1.43 32.98
N PRO A 367 9.25 1.63 32.93
CA PRO A 367 8.31 0.54 33.06
C PRO A 367 8.32 -0.32 31.79
N VAL A 368 8.64 -1.60 31.93
CA VAL A 368 8.67 -2.58 30.84
C VAL A 368 7.78 -3.78 31.15
N TYR A 369 7.31 -4.42 30.09
CA TYR A 369 6.65 -5.72 30.14
C TYR A 369 7.62 -6.82 29.74
N ASP A 370 7.42 -8.02 30.27
CA ASP A 370 7.96 -9.24 29.67
C ASP A 370 6.96 -9.75 28.63
N ASN A 371 7.37 -9.77 27.37
CA ASN A 371 6.60 -10.32 26.27
C ASN A 371 7.37 -11.50 25.67
N HIS A 372 6.98 -12.72 26.05
CA HIS A 372 7.60 -13.97 25.60
C HIS A 372 9.13 -14.02 25.77
N GLY A 373 9.66 -13.49 26.88
CA GLY A 373 11.10 -13.47 27.16
C GLY A 373 11.85 -12.29 26.56
N VAL A 374 11.14 -11.33 25.95
CA VAL A 374 11.69 -10.08 25.43
C VAL A 374 11.06 -8.90 26.19
N THR A 375 11.90 -8.02 26.71
CA THR A 375 11.44 -6.77 27.34
C THR A 375 10.88 -5.83 26.29
N ALA A 376 9.71 -5.25 26.58
CA ALA A 376 9.04 -4.28 25.72
C ALA A 376 8.43 -3.13 26.55
N THR A 377 8.53 -1.89 26.06
CA THR A 377 7.92 -0.71 26.72
C THR A 377 6.44 -0.52 26.42
N ASP A 378 5.91 -1.21 25.41
CA ASP A 378 4.50 -1.15 24.99
C ASP A 378 4.00 -2.55 24.56
N GLN A 379 2.69 -2.72 24.50
CA GLN A 379 2.03 -3.93 24.02
C GLN A 379 0.82 -3.59 23.15
N VAL A 380 0.78 -4.14 21.95
CA VAL A 380 -0.26 -3.88 20.95
C VAL A 380 -0.88 -5.18 20.44
N GLY A 381 -2.15 -5.11 20.07
CA GLY A 381 -2.78 -6.12 19.21
C GLY A 381 -2.51 -5.75 17.75
N LEU A 382 -1.81 -6.61 17.01
CA LEU A 382 -1.37 -6.34 15.65
C LEU A 382 -2.24 -7.10 14.64
N ILE A 383 -2.83 -6.36 13.70
CA ILE A 383 -3.43 -6.93 12.48
C ILE A 383 -2.47 -6.67 11.33
N LEU A 384 -1.93 -7.73 10.73
CA LEU A 384 -0.97 -7.62 9.66
C LEU A 384 -1.61 -8.04 8.32
N PRO A 385 -2.05 -7.08 7.49
CA PRO A 385 -2.53 -7.40 6.15
C PRO A 385 -1.35 -7.90 5.29
N THR A 386 -1.56 -8.96 4.51
CA THR A 386 -0.53 -9.52 3.61
C THR A 386 -0.58 -8.92 2.21
N SER A 387 -1.54 -8.03 1.95
CA SER A 387 -1.76 -7.38 0.65
C SER A 387 -2.43 -6.02 0.81
N LEU A 388 -2.29 -5.16 -0.19
CA LEU A 388 -3.07 -3.93 -0.28
C LEU A 388 -4.58 -4.22 -0.16
N CYS A 389 -5.08 -5.25 -0.86
CA CYS A 389 -6.50 -5.64 -0.89
C CYS A 389 -7.09 -6.00 0.48
N SER A 390 -6.27 -6.39 1.46
CA SER A 390 -6.70 -6.67 2.83
C SER A 390 -6.53 -5.47 3.79
N GLY A 391 -5.81 -4.43 3.37
CA GLY A 391 -5.39 -3.32 4.23
C GLY A 391 -6.53 -2.50 4.83
N GLN A 392 -7.56 -2.15 4.05
CA GLN A 392 -8.68 -1.38 4.60
C GLN A 392 -9.53 -2.21 5.56
N ILE A 393 -9.73 -3.50 5.28
CA ILE A 393 -10.47 -4.40 6.18
C ILE A 393 -9.74 -4.58 7.51
N ALA A 394 -8.41 -4.70 7.48
CA ALA A 394 -7.58 -4.70 8.68
C ALA A 394 -7.75 -3.39 9.48
N ARG A 395 -7.81 -2.23 8.80
CA ARG A 395 -8.07 -0.93 9.44
C ARG A 395 -9.45 -0.84 10.08
N MET A 396 -10.49 -1.27 9.37
CA MET A 396 -11.86 -1.31 9.90
C MET A 396 -11.95 -2.16 11.18
N CYS A 397 -11.28 -3.32 11.19
CA CYS A 397 -11.21 -4.18 12.36
C CYS A 397 -10.45 -3.53 13.52
N ALA A 398 -9.26 -2.96 13.28
CA ALA A 398 -8.49 -2.27 14.30
C ALA A 398 -9.25 -1.07 14.91
N GLU A 399 -9.95 -0.28 14.09
CA GLU A 399 -10.80 0.82 14.57
C GLU A 399 -11.98 0.33 15.42
N LEU A 400 -12.61 -0.78 15.02
CA LEU A 400 -13.69 -1.41 15.78
C LEU A 400 -13.19 -1.90 17.15
N LEU A 401 -12.05 -2.60 17.18
CA LEU A 401 -11.44 -3.12 18.40
C LEU A 401 -11.00 -2.00 19.35
N ASN A 402 -10.43 -0.91 18.85
CA ASN A 402 -10.03 0.25 19.65
C ASN A 402 -11.22 1.02 20.24
N LYS A 403 -12.40 0.96 19.61
CA LYS A 403 -13.65 1.57 20.13
C LYS A 403 -14.41 0.64 21.07
N ASN A 404 -14.07 -0.65 21.10
CA ASN A 404 -14.73 -1.66 21.92
C ASN A 404 -14.14 -1.66 23.36
N SER A 405 -14.94 -2.07 24.34
CA SER A 405 -14.52 -2.28 25.73
C SER A 405 -13.44 -3.34 25.91
N LEU A 406 -13.16 -4.17 24.90
CA LEU A 406 -12.09 -5.17 24.92
C LEU A 406 -10.73 -4.57 25.28
N LEU A 407 -10.40 -3.38 24.76
CA LEU A 407 -9.12 -2.72 25.01
C LEU A 407 -8.90 -2.42 26.49
N ALA A 408 -9.95 -2.03 27.22
CA ALA A 408 -9.82 -1.59 28.62
C ALA A 408 -9.35 -2.71 29.57
N ASN A 409 -9.57 -3.98 29.19
CA ASN A 409 -9.27 -5.14 30.04
C ASN A 409 -8.14 -6.02 29.50
N SER A 410 -7.51 -5.65 28.37
CA SER A 410 -6.57 -6.51 27.67
C SER A 410 -5.11 -6.34 28.08
N GLY A 411 -4.76 -5.26 28.77
CA GLY A 411 -3.36 -4.88 28.99
C GLY A 411 -2.65 -4.35 27.74
N LEU A 412 -3.35 -4.28 26.60
CA LEU A 412 -2.85 -3.66 25.37
C LEU A 412 -3.06 -2.14 25.42
N SER A 413 -2.16 -1.38 24.81
CA SER A 413 -2.33 0.06 24.65
C SER A 413 -3.25 0.42 23.49
N ARG A 414 -3.25 -0.38 22.41
CA ARG A 414 -4.07 -0.22 21.22
C ARG A 414 -4.06 -1.46 20.34
N PHE A 415 -5.02 -1.52 19.43
CA PHE A 415 -4.95 -2.36 18.24
C PHE A 415 -4.38 -1.53 17.07
N VAL A 416 -3.46 -2.09 16.31
CA VAL A 416 -2.80 -1.41 15.20
C VAL A 416 -2.79 -2.29 13.97
N THR A 417 -2.85 -1.67 12.80
CA THR A 417 -2.66 -2.34 11.52
C THR A 417 -1.54 -1.67 10.73
N LEU A 418 -0.76 -2.48 10.01
CA LEU A 418 0.33 -2.01 9.16
C LEU A 418 -0.08 -2.12 7.69
N VAL A 419 -0.93 -1.19 7.25
CA VAL A 419 -1.44 -1.16 5.87
C VAL A 419 -0.35 -0.68 4.92
N HIS A 420 -0.07 -1.45 3.87
CA HIS A 420 0.90 -1.12 2.84
C HIS A 420 0.30 -1.17 1.44
N THR A 421 1.02 -0.59 0.47
CA THR A 421 0.58 -0.60 -0.94
C THR A 421 1.11 -1.78 -1.76
N GLU A 422 1.85 -2.73 -1.18
CA GLU A 422 2.27 -3.90 -1.96
C GLU A 422 1.10 -4.78 -2.41
N GLY A 423 1.11 -5.08 -3.72
CA GLY A 423 0.04 -5.78 -4.40
C GLY A 423 0.27 -7.30 -4.47
N CYS A 424 -0.77 -8.01 -4.90
CA CYS A 424 -0.80 -9.47 -4.96
C CYS A 424 0.07 -10.09 -6.07
N GLY A 425 0.46 -9.29 -7.09
CA GLY A 425 1.15 -9.70 -8.30
C GLY A 425 2.66 -9.43 -8.28
N GLY A 426 3.46 -10.50 -8.41
CA GLY A 426 4.61 -10.46 -9.31
C GLY A 426 5.94 -9.84 -8.88
N SER A 427 6.16 -9.36 -7.65
CA SER A 427 7.52 -9.20 -7.13
C SER A 427 7.54 -9.14 -5.59
N ILE A 428 7.09 -10.20 -4.93
CA ILE A 428 7.31 -10.32 -3.49
C ILE A 428 8.79 -10.61 -3.26
N THR A 429 9.53 -9.54 -2.98
CA THR A 429 10.96 -9.62 -2.72
C THR A 429 11.22 -10.18 -1.32
N ASP A 430 12.46 -10.58 -1.06
CA ASP A 430 12.85 -11.03 0.26
C ASP A 430 12.75 -9.91 1.30
N GLU A 431 12.84 -8.65 0.89
CA GLU A 431 12.58 -7.47 1.74
C GLU A 431 11.13 -7.44 2.23
N PHE A 432 10.14 -7.68 1.35
CA PHE A 432 8.73 -7.71 1.77
C PHE A 432 8.49 -8.77 2.84
N ARG A 433 8.96 -10.00 2.58
CA ARG A 433 8.82 -11.12 3.51
C ARG A 433 9.52 -10.83 4.83
N SER A 434 10.76 -10.34 4.77
CA SER A 434 11.55 -10.02 5.96
C SER A 434 10.91 -8.90 6.78
N THR A 435 10.33 -7.90 6.12
CA THR A 435 9.59 -6.81 6.76
C THR A 435 8.41 -7.34 7.55
N LEU A 436 7.52 -8.09 6.91
CA LEU A 436 6.35 -8.64 7.60
C LEU A 436 6.76 -9.59 8.73
N LEU A 437 7.74 -10.45 8.51
CA LEU A 437 8.26 -11.37 9.54
C LEU A 437 8.93 -10.63 10.71
N GLY A 438 9.56 -9.49 10.46
CA GLY A 438 10.11 -8.62 11.51
C GLY A 438 9.01 -8.05 12.40
N TYR A 439 7.91 -7.59 11.81
CA TYR A 439 6.74 -7.11 12.57
C TYR A 439 5.98 -8.22 13.29
N LEU A 440 5.88 -9.42 12.72
CA LEU A 440 5.25 -10.58 13.37
C LEU A 440 5.94 -10.94 14.70
N GLY A 441 7.27 -10.79 14.76
CA GLY A 441 8.08 -11.03 15.95
C GLY A 441 8.47 -9.78 16.72
N HIS A 442 7.79 -8.64 16.49
CA HIS A 442 8.17 -7.37 17.11
C HIS A 442 7.93 -7.40 18.63
N PRO A 443 8.81 -6.82 19.48
CA PRO A 443 8.64 -6.84 20.93
C PRO A 443 7.29 -6.27 21.42
N PHE A 444 6.75 -5.25 20.75
CA PHE A 444 5.43 -4.70 21.03
C PHE A 444 4.25 -5.62 20.69
N ALA A 445 4.41 -6.57 19.77
CA ALA A 445 3.29 -7.38 19.30
C ALA A 445 3.00 -8.51 20.31
N ARG A 446 1.92 -8.37 21.10
CA ARG A 446 1.51 -9.39 22.07
C ARG A 446 0.59 -10.43 21.42
N HIS A 447 -0.40 -9.96 20.67
CA HIS A 447 -1.28 -10.81 19.87
C HIS A 447 -1.24 -10.35 18.43
N THR A 448 -0.97 -11.26 17.51
CA THR A 448 -0.80 -10.94 16.10
C THR A 448 -1.69 -11.83 15.24
N LEU A 449 -2.48 -11.19 14.37
CA LEU A 449 -3.32 -11.84 13.39
C LEU A 449 -2.91 -11.43 11.98
N LEU A 450 -2.72 -12.41 11.09
CA LEU A 450 -2.52 -12.17 9.67
C LEU A 450 -3.85 -12.19 8.94
N LEU A 451 -4.06 -11.16 8.10
CA LEU A 451 -5.21 -11.06 7.22
C LEU A 451 -4.75 -11.13 5.77
N GLU A 452 -5.11 -12.22 5.09
CA GLU A 452 -5.00 -12.30 3.64
C GLU A 452 -6.32 -11.93 2.97
N HIS A 453 -6.23 -11.59 1.69
CA HIS A 453 -7.37 -11.47 0.81
C HIS A 453 -7.83 -12.85 0.31
N GLY A 454 -6.89 -13.68 -0.13
CA GLY A 454 -7.06 -15.08 -0.56
C GLY A 454 -6.53 -15.38 -1.98
N CYS A 455 -6.25 -14.36 -2.81
CA CYS A 455 -5.72 -14.52 -4.18
C CYS A 455 -4.27 -14.03 -4.35
N GLU A 456 -3.59 -13.70 -3.26
CA GLU A 456 -2.18 -13.31 -3.24
C GLU A 456 -1.24 -14.37 -3.84
N SER A 457 -0.03 -13.93 -4.20
CA SER A 457 1.06 -14.85 -4.49
C SER A 457 1.72 -15.43 -3.22
N THR A 458 1.64 -14.73 -2.08
CA THR A 458 2.13 -15.19 -0.78
C THR A 458 0.97 -15.29 0.20
N HIS A 459 0.48 -16.52 0.41
CA HIS A 459 -0.61 -16.84 1.33
C HIS A 459 -0.15 -16.95 2.78
N ASN A 460 -1.11 -16.97 3.70
CA ASN A 460 -0.92 -17.26 5.12
C ASN A 460 -0.10 -18.55 5.37
N ASP A 461 -0.24 -19.56 4.53
CA ASP A 461 0.53 -20.81 4.64
C ASP A 461 2.05 -20.60 4.50
N PHE A 462 2.48 -19.63 3.68
CA PHE A 462 3.89 -19.26 3.59
C PHE A 462 4.40 -18.71 4.91
N PHE A 463 3.68 -17.75 5.50
CA PHE A 463 4.05 -17.15 6.78
C PHE A 463 4.06 -18.20 7.89
N ARG A 464 3.07 -19.10 7.92
CA ARG A 464 3.04 -20.23 8.84
C ARG A 464 4.33 -21.05 8.80
N GLN A 465 4.77 -21.46 7.61
CA GLN A 465 6.02 -22.22 7.46
C GLN A 465 7.26 -21.39 7.80
N ALA A 466 7.29 -20.12 7.40
CA ALA A 466 8.40 -19.21 7.66
C ALA A 466 8.55 -18.88 9.16
N MET A 467 7.47 -18.97 9.93
CA MET A 467 7.44 -18.80 11.38
C MET A 467 7.92 -20.05 12.11
N ILE A 468 7.47 -21.24 11.69
CA ILE A 468 8.00 -22.52 12.18
C ILE A 468 9.53 -22.56 12.00
N ALA A 469 10.02 -22.15 10.82
CA ALA A 469 11.45 -22.10 10.54
C ALA A 469 12.25 -21.13 11.44
N ARG A 470 11.56 -20.15 12.05
CA ARG A 470 12.12 -19.19 13.02
C ARG A 470 11.90 -19.60 14.48
N GLY A 471 11.25 -20.73 14.74
CA GLY A 471 11.00 -21.25 16.08
C GLY A 471 9.74 -20.73 16.76
N TYR A 472 8.83 -20.07 16.02
CA TYR A 472 7.52 -19.67 16.53
C TYR A 472 6.51 -20.81 16.37
N ASP A 473 5.55 -20.93 17.30
CA ASP A 473 4.38 -21.80 17.14
C ASP A 473 3.27 -21.05 16.39
N PRO A 474 2.83 -21.50 15.20
CA PRO A 474 1.74 -20.87 14.48
C PRO A 474 0.40 -20.83 15.22
N ALA A 475 0.21 -21.65 16.25
CA ALA A 475 -0.99 -21.62 17.08
C ALA A 475 -1.12 -20.32 17.89
N ASP A 476 0.00 -19.62 18.12
CA ASP A 476 0.04 -18.34 18.84
C ASP A 476 -0.46 -17.16 17.98
N PHE A 477 -0.83 -17.41 16.72
CA PHE A 477 -1.17 -16.39 15.74
C PHE A 477 -2.56 -16.59 15.14
N GLY A 478 -3.22 -15.47 14.85
CA GLY A 478 -4.51 -15.45 14.17
C GLY A 478 -4.33 -15.58 12.66
N TRP A 479 -5.27 -16.28 12.01
CA TRP A 479 -5.25 -16.49 10.56
C TRP A 479 -6.64 -16.25 9.98
N ALA A 480 -6.76 -15.23 9.14
CA ALA A 480 -8.01 -14.85 8.49
C ALA A 480 -7.81 -14.61 6.98
N SER A 481 -8.85 -14.86 6.19
CA SER A 481 -8.85 -14.76 4.74
C SER A 481 -10.19 -14.22 4.26
N ILE A 482 -10.21 -13.04 3.65
CA ILE A 482 -11.45 -12.37 3.23
C ILE A 482 -12.28 -13.26 2.30
N GLN A 483 -11.65 -13.87 1.29
CA GLN A 483 -12.32 -14.65 0.26
C GLN A 483 -12.71 -16.06 0.70
N LEU A 484 -12.00 -16.62 1.69
CA LEU A 484 -12.29 -17.97 2.20
C LEU A 484 -13.25 -17.95 3.40
N ASP A 485 -13.24 -16.87 4.18
CA ASP A 485 -14.05 -16.73 5.40
C ASP A 485 -15.38 -16.00 5.17
N GLY A 486 -15.87 -15.91 3.93
CA GLY A 486 -17.22 -15.41 3.65
C GLY A 486 -17.35 -13.89 3.60
N GLY A 487 -16.29 -13.18 3.18
CA GLY A 487 -16.38 -11.77 2.82
C GLY A 487 -16.09 -10.80 3.95
N ILE A 488 -16.33 -9.51 3.72
CA ILE A 488 -15.87 -8.40 4.58
C ILE A 488 -16.44 -8.50 6.00
N GLN A 489 -17.76 -8.63 6.12
CA GLN A 489 -18.40 -8.60 7.43
C GLN A 489 -18.04 -9.84 8.26
N THR A 490 -18.08 -11.01 7.63
CA THR A 490 -17.82 -12.30 8.29
C THR A 490 -16.39 -12.40 8.79
N VAL A 491 -15.41 -11.97 7.98
CA VAL A 491 -14.00 -12.00 8.40
C VAL A 491 -13.70 -10.99 9.50
N ILE A 492 -14.35 -9.82 9.51
CA ILE A 492 -14.22 -8.85 10.62
C ILE A 492 -14.70 -9.47 11.93
N HIS A 493 -15.87 -10.13 11.93
CA HIS A 493 -16.36 -10.83 13.13
C HIS A 493 -15.38 -11.91 13.59
N LYS A 494 -14.90 -12.76 12.66
CA LYS A 494 -13.89 -13.79 12.96
C LYS A 494 -12.63 -13.21 13.63
N MET A 495 -12.11 -12.09 13.12
CA MET A 495 -10.93 -11.44 13.72
C MET A 495 -11.24 -10.89 15.11
N VAL A 496 -12.39 -10.25 15.31
CA VAL A 496 -12.80 -9.70 16.61
C VAL A 496 -12.96 -10.83 17.64
N ASP A 497 -13.61 -11.92 17.26
CA ASP A 497 -13.79 -13.10 18.12
C ASP A 497 -12.44 -13.68 18.52
N TRP A 498 -11.51 -13.83 17.56
CA TRP A 498 -10.15 -14.32 17.84
C TRP A 498 -9.42 -13.44 18.86
N PHE A 499 -9.40 -12.11 18.68
CA PHE A 499 -8.77 -11.23 19.67
C PHE A 499 -9.45 -11.29 21.04
N SER A 500 -10.77 -11.45 21.08
CA SER A 500 -11.52 -11.59 22.33
C SER A 500 -11.09 -12.84 23.08
N GLU A 501 -11.00 -13.98 22.39
CA GLU A 501 -10.53 -15.25 22.95
C GLU A 501 -9.09 -15.14 23.48
N GLN A 502 -8.17 -14.54 22.70
CA GLN A 502 -6.78 -14.37 23.15
C GLN A 502 -6.67 -13.51 24.41
N ILE A 503 -7.47 -12.44 24.50
CA ILE A 503 -7.47 -11.54 25.65
C ILE A 503 -8.08 -12.21 26.90
N GLU A 504 -9.07 -13.09 26.72
CA GLU A 504 -9.65 -13.85 27.83
C GLU A 504 -8.69 -14.91 28.38
N ASP A 505 -7.91 -15.56 27.51
CA ASP A 505 -6.97 -16.62 27.87
C ASP A 505 -5.61 -16.11 28.36
N ASP A 506 -5.23 -14.88 28.01
CA ASP A 506 -3.93 -14.29 28.35
C ASP A 506 -4.03 -13.25 29.50
N PRO A 507 -3.50 -13.54 30.71
CA PRO A 507 -3.58 -12.61 31.82
C PRO A 507 -2.83 -11.29 31.54
N VAL A 508 -3.39 -10.19 32.05
CA VAL A 508 -2.78 -8.85 31.95
C VAL A 508 -1.37 -8.88 32.57
N PRO A 509 -0.32 -8.58 31.79
CA PRO A 509 1.05 -8.66 32.26
C PRO A 509 1.37 -7.54 33.24
N ARG A 510 2.27 -7.82 34.18
CA ARG A 510 2.73 -6.83 35.16
C ARG A 510 3.92 -6.07 34.61
N LYS A 511 3.91 -4.74 34.79
CA LYS A 511 5.08 -3.90 34.54
C LYS A 511 6.18 -4.19 35.57
N THR A 512 7.41 -4.26 35.11
CA THR A 512 8.64 -4.28 35.91
C THR A 512 9.50 -3.08 35.54
N GLU A 513 10.47 -2.74 36.39
CA GLU A 513 11.40 -1.63 36.14
C GLU A 513 12.67 -2.13 35.43
N ALA A 514 13.12 -1.41 34.42
CA ALA A 514 14.39 -1.63 33.72
C ALA A 514 15.10 -0.30 33.42
N GLY A 515 16.42 -0.32 33.19
CA GLY A 515 17.18 0.86 32.79
C GLY A 515 17.28 1.03 31.27
N LEU A 516 18.28 1.79 30.83
CA LEU A 516 18.55 2.03 29.40
C LEU A 516 18.95 0.76 28.63
N GLU A 517 19.32 -0.33 29.31
CA GLU A 517 19.57 -1.63 28.69
C GLU A 517 18.35 -2.21 27.96
N ALA A 518 17.13 -1.78 28.33
CA ALA A 518 15.90 -2.21 27.67
C ALA A 518 15.58 -1.39 26.40
N VAL A 519 16.26 -0.26 26.17
CA VAL A 519 15.93 0.67 25.09
C VAL A 519 16.41 0.14 23.75
N ARG A 520 15.50 0.16 22.75
CA ARG A 520 15.81 -0.07 21.34
C ARG A 520 15.43 1.16 20.51
N LEU A 521 16.42 1.97 20.17
CA LEU A 521 16.24 3.24 19.47
C LEU A 521 16.64 3.12 17.99
N ALA A 522 15.84 3.69 17.09
CA ALA A 522 16.27 4.02 15.74
C ALA A 522 16.52 5.53 15.58
N LEU A 523 17.57 5.88 14.84
CA LEU A 523 17.86 7.25 14.41
C LEU A 523 17.59 7.41 12.92
N ILE A 524 17.00 8.54 12.53
CA ILE A 524 16.78 8.89 11.13
C ILE A 524 16.83 10.41 10.93
N THR A 525 17.59 10.90 9.95
CA THR A 525 17.60 12.33 9.62
C THR A 525 17.32 12.58 8.14
N ARG A 526 16.48 13.60 7.86
CA ARG A 526 16.24 14.09 6.49
C ARG A 526 17.31 15.08 6.08
N ASP A 527 17.59 16.00 6.99
CA ASP A 527 18.51 17.11 6.81
C ASP A 527 19.79 16.89 7.64
N THR A 528 20.84 17.64 7.34
CA THR A 528 22.09 17.60 8.12
C THR A 528 21.89 18.42 9.40
N PRO A 529 21.89 17.81 10.60
CA PRO A 529 21.72 18.56 11.83
C PRO A 529 22.92 19.48 12.13
N PRO A 530 22.71 20.60 12.85
CA PRO A 530 23.78 21.42 13.42
C PRO A 530 24.75 20.59 14.29
N GLU A 531 25.97 21.09 14.45
CA GLU A 531 27.03 20.37 15.15
C GLU A 531 26.66 20.00 16.60
N ALA A 532 26.05 20.93 17.35
CA ALA A 532 25.60 20.69 18.72
C ALA A 532 24.48 19.63 18.79
N SER A 533 23.57 19.62 17.82
CA SER A 533 22.52 18.61 17.71
C SER A 533 23.13 17.24 17.40
N ALA A 534 24.00 17.16 16.39
CA ALA A 534 24.70 15.93 16.02
C ALA A 534 25.52 15.33 17.18
N ALA A 535 26.16 16.19 17.98
CA ALA A 535 26.86 15.79 19.20
C ALA A 535 25.89 15.19 20.24
N ALA A 536 24.72 15.79 20.43
CA ALA A 536 23.71 15.27 21.36
C ALA A 536 23.17 13.89 20.94
N PHE A 537 22.93 13.68 19.65
CA PHE A 537 22.58 12.35 19.12
C PHE A 537 23.69 11.31 19.38
N ALA A 538 24.95 11.71 19.29
CA ALA A 538 26.08 10.82 19.58
C ALA A 538 26.17 10.47 21.06
N ASP A 539 26.04 11.45 21.96
CA ASP A 539 26.07 11.18 23.39
C ASP A 539 24.89 10.31 23.84
N LEU A 540 23.68 10.57 23.34
CA LEU A 540 22.52 9.70 23.57
C LEU A 540 22.78 8.26 23.08
N THR A 541 23.36 8.11 21.89
CA THR A 541 23.72 6.80 21.33
C THR A 541 24.71 6.06 22.23
N ARG A 542 25.74 6.77 22.70
CA ARG A 542 26.78 6.21 23.56
C ARG A 542 26.22 5.82 24.93
N MET A 543 25.32 6.61 25.51
CA MET A 543 24.65 6.30 26.79
C MET A 543 23.83 5.02 26.70
N ILE A 544 22.99 4.88 25.67
CA ILE A 544 22.15 3.69 25.46
C ILE A 544 23.01 2.44 25.24
N VAL A 545 24.00 2.52 24.36
CA VAL A 545 24.88 1.37 24.05
C VAL A 545 25.78 1.02 25.25
N ALA A 546 26.26 2.00 26.02
CA ALA A 546 27.03 1.77 27.24
C ALA A 546 26.21 1.08 28.34
N ALA A 547 24.91 1.35 28.41
CA ALA A 547 23.99 0.66 29.31
C ALA A 547 23.68 -0.78 28.86
N GLY A 548 23.93 -1.12 27.59
CA GLY A 548 23.61 -2.43 27.02
C GLY A 548 22.34 -2.44 26.16
N GLY A 549 21.79 -1.27 25.82
CA GLY A 549 20.66 -1.12 24.90
C GLY A 549 21.09 -1.18 23.44
N THR A 550 20.13 -0.89 22.55
CA THR A 550 20.31 -0.96 21.10
C THR A 550 20.08 0.39 20.43
N VAL A 551 20.95 0.73 19.47
CA VAL A 551 20.76 1.86 18.56
C VAL A 551 20.96 1.41 17.12
N VAL A 552 19.99 1.71 16.26
CA VAL A 552 20.04 1.42 14.83
C VAL A 552 19.99 2.72 14.03
N ILE A 553 20.82 2.82 12.99
CA ILE A 553 20.77 3.92 12.03
C ILE A 553 20.92 3.37 10.61
N ASN A 554 20.25 4.00 9.64
CA ASN A 554 20.40 3.60 8.24
C ASN A 554 21.78 3.98 7.71
N GLU A 555 22.36 3.16 6.83
CA GLU A 555 23.75 3.33 6.36
C GLU A 555 24.00 4.62 5.56
N GLN A 556 22.94 5.25 5.03
CA GLN A 556 23.03 6.43 4.18
C GLN A 556 22.69 7.73 4.92
N ASP A 557 22.45 7.66 6.23
CA ASP A 557 21.92 8.75 7.01
C ASP A 557 22.86 9.98 7.01
N PRO A 558 22.35 11.21 6.81
CA PRO A 558 23.16 12.43 6.87
C PRO A 558 23.95 12.57 8.18
N LEU A 559 23.41 12.09 9.30
CA LEU A 559 24.06 12.16 10.61
C LEU A 559 25.44 11.47 10.62
N LEU A 560 25.62 10.38 9.84
CA LEU A 560 26.89 9.66 9.74
C LEU A 560 28.03 10.47 9.11
N LYS A 561 27.71 11.62 8.49
CA LYS A 561 28.70 12.54 7.87
C LYS A 561 29.07 13.72 8.78
N THR A 562 28.55 13.75 10.00
CA THR A 562 28.73 14.84 10.96
C THR A 562 29.73 14.48 12.07
N VAL A 563 29.85 15.33 13.10
CA VAL A 563 30.62 15.04 14.32
C VAL A 563 30.13 13.79 15.06
N PHE A 564 28.88 13.35 14.81
CA PHE A 564 28.32 12.13 15.37
C PHE A 564 29.24 10.92 15.17
N ALA A 565 29.63 10.63 13.92
CA ALA A 565 30.46 9.47 13.58
C ALA A 565 31.85 9.54 14.24
N GLN A 566 32.38 10.75 14.43
CA GLN A 566 33.67 10.97 15.09
C GLN A 566 33.59 10.70 16.60
N GLN A 567 32.52 11.16 17.26
CA GLN A 567 32.33 11.00 18.71
C GLN A 567 32.06 9.55 19.11
N ILE A 568 31.27 8.82 18.32
CA ILE A 568 31.08 7.37 18.51
C ILE A 568 32.29 6.55 18.03
N ALA A 569 33.32 7.19 17.46
CA ALA A 569 34.51 6.56 16.90
C ALA A 569 34.20 5.47 15.85
N LEU A 570 33.26 5.75 14.95
CA LEU A 570 32.85 4.82 13.91
C LEU A 570 34.01 4.55 12.93
N PRO A 571 34.43 3.28 12.72
CA PRO A 571 35.55 2.98 11.83
C PRO A 571 35.27 3.39 10.37
N SER A 572 36.28 3.94 9.70
CA SER A 572 36.19 4.24 8.26
C SER A 572 35.94 2.97 7.45
N GLY A 573 34.96 3.00 6.54
CA GLY A 573 34.61 1.84 5.70
C GLY A 573 33.78 0.77 6.42
N THR A 574 33.13 1.11 7.54
CA THR A 574 32.19 0.21 8.21
C THR A 574 31.05 -0.18 7.25
N HIS A 575 30.80 -1.48 7.13
CA HIS A 575 29.69 -2.03 6.36
C HIS A 575 28.45 -2.25 7.25
N PRO A 576 27.23 -2.31 6.67
CA PRO A 576 26.03 -2.63 7.41
C PRO A 576 26.15 -3.93 8.22
N SER A 577 25.76 -3.85 9.49
CA SER A 577 25.62 -5.02 10.37
C SER A 577 24.26 -5.70 10.23
N LEU A 578 23.26 -4.99 9.70
CA LEU A 578 21.91 -5.50 9.47
C LEU A 578 21.52 -5.33 8.01
N SER A 579 20.87 -6.34 7.43
CA SER A 579 20.12 -6.20 6.18
C SER A 579 18.84 -5.39 6.44
N TYR A 580 18.24 -4.88 5.37
CA TYR A 580 16.97 -4.16 5.47
C TYR A 580 15.91 -5.01 6.17
N ALA A 581 15.21 -4.42 7.16
CA ALA A 581 14.18 -5.08 7.96
C ALA A 581 14.62 -6.34 8.74
N GLN A 582 15.93 -6.56 8.90
CA GLN A 582 16.43 -7.69 9.69
C GLN A 582 16.18 -7.45 11.18
N THR A 583 15.56 -8.42 11.85
CA THR A 583 15.36 -8.41 13.31
C THR A 583 16.70 -8.42 14.06
N ILE A 584 16.82 -7.52 15.03
CA ILE A 584 18.00 -7.39 15.89
C ILE A 584 18.06 -8.59 16.85
N LYS A 585 19.21 -9.27 16.89
CA LYS A 585 19.43 -10.44 17.76
C LYS A 585 20.30 -10.14 18.98
N GLN A 586 21.14 -9.11 18.92
CA GLN A 586 22.05 -8.74 19.99
C GLN A 586 21.99 -7.23 20.23
N PRO A 587 22.04 -6.75 21.48
CA PRO A 587 22.11 -5.33 21.75
C PRO A 587 23.42 -4.69 21.28
N GLY A 588 23.40 -3.37 21.09
CA GLY A 588 24.54 -2.59 20.61
C GLY A 588 24.21 -1.62 19.48
N PHE A 589 25.24 -1.06 18.86
CA PHE A 589 25.10 -0.15 17.73
C PHE A 589 25.06 -0.92 16.40
N HIS A 590 24.08 -0.62 15.55
CA HIS A 590 23.90 -1.26 14.26
C HIS A 590 23.74 -0.25 13.12
N LEU A 591 24.39 -0.55 12.00
CA LEU A 591 24.10 0.07 10.70
C LEU A 591 23.20 -0.86 9.90
N MET A 592 22.06 -0.35 9.42
CA MET A 592 21.13 -1.08 8.56
C MET A 592 21.34 -0.71 7.09
N ALA A 593 21.48 -1.72 6.24
CA ALA A 593 21.50 -1.55 4.79
C ALA A 593 20.16 -1.00 4.30
N MET A 594 20.19 0.02 3.43
CA MET A 594 18.98 0.76 3.06
C MET A 594 18.85 0.84 1.53
N PRO A 595 17.94 0.06 0.90
CA PRO A 595 17.80 0.00 -0.56
C PRO A 595 17.05 1.21 -1.15
N THR A 596 16.61 2.14 -0.30
CA THR A 596 15.70 3.22 -0.64
C THR A 596 16.09 4.52 0.08
N ARG A 597 15.55 5.64 -0.40
CA ARG A 597 15.63 6.95 0.26
C ARG A 597 14.24 7.52 0.58
N ASP A 598 13.18 6.76 0.30
CA ASP A 598 11.84 7.14 0.69
C ASP A 598 11.71 7.10 2.22
N TRP A 599 11.14 8.16 2.80
CA TRP A 599 11.03 8.30 4.25
C TRP A 599 10.20 7.16 4.87
N GLY A 600 9.05 6.81 4.29
CA GLY A 600 8.17 5.76 4.81
C GLY A 600 8.77 4.38 4.70
N GLU A 601 9.44 4.09 3.59
CA GLU A 601 10.15 2.82 3.42
C GLU A 601 11.31 2.66 4.41
N MET A 602 12.03 3.75 4.73
CA MET A 602 13.06 3.74 5.76
C MET A 602 12.47 3.49 7.15
N LEU A 603 11.41 4.20 7.54
CA LEU A 603 10.71 3.97 8.82
C LEU A 603 10.22 2.52 8.93
N THR A 604 9.67 1.98 7.86
CA THR A 604 9.14 0.62 7.81
C THR A 604 10.23 -0.42 8.03
N GLY A 605 11.40 -0.27 7.39
CA GLY A 605 12.54 -1.17 7.57
C GLY A 605 13.16 -1.07 8.96
N LEU A 606 13.32 0.16 9.48
CA LEU A 606 13.81 0.39 10.84
C LEU A 606 12.86 -0.25 11.87
N GLY A 607 11.56 -0.02 11.73
CA GLY A 607 10.57 -0.58 12.65
C GLY A 607 10.54 -2.11 12.67
N ALA A 608 10.64 -2.75 11.49
CA ALA A 608 10.66 -4.21 11.38
C ALA A 608 11.86 -4.86 12.11
N SER A 609 12.92 -4.09 12.39
CA SER A 609 14.08 -4.60 13.12
C SER A 609 13.83 -4.84 14.61
N GLY A 610 12.71 -4.35 15.16
CA GLY A 610 12.31 -4.52 16.55
C GLY A 610 12.59 -3.30 17.44
N VAL A 611 12.82 -2.12 16.86
CA VAL A 611 13.01 -0.88 17.63
C VAL A 611 11.71 -0.40 18.26
N GLU A 612 11.81 0.18 19.44
CA GLU A 612 10.66 0.58 20.26
C GLU A 612 10.37 2.08 20.17
N VAL A 613 11.33 2.87 19.68
CA VAL A 613 11.19 4.30 19.46
C VAL A 613 12.08 4.74 18.30
N ILE A 614 11.59 5.70 17.52
CA ILE A 614 12.33 6.35 16.44
C ILE A 614 12.56 7.81 16.83
N LEU A 615 13.79 8.29 16.70
CA LEU A 615 14.13 9.70 16.87
C LEU A 615 14.56 10.28 15.52
N GLY A 616 13.72 11.18 15.01
CA GLY A 616 13.85 11.87 13.73
C GLY A 616 14.46 13.26 13.85
N TYR A 617 15.20 13.69 12.83
CA TYR A 617 15.60 15.08 12.64
C TYR A 617 15.21 15.60 11.26
N SER A 618 14.57 16.76 11.20
CA SER A 618 14.27 17.47 9.95
C SER A 618 14.28 18.98 10.13
N GLU A 619 14.75 19.70 9.12
CA GLU A 619 14.65 21.15 9.02
C GLU A 619 13.40 21.50 8.21
N GLY A 620 12.37 22.09 8.84
CA GLY A 620 11.17 22.53 8.12
C GLY A 620 9.89 21.99 8.73
N GLN A 621 9.05 21.34 7.93
CA GLN A 621 7.79 20.76 8.36
C GLN A 621 8.00 19.35 8.94
N PRO A 622 7.23 18.92 9.96
CA PRO A 622 7.32 17.58 10.51
C PRO A 622 7.11 16.51 9.45
N MET A 623 7.84 15.42 9.56
CA MET A 623 7.71 14.28 8.67
C MET A 623 6.63 13.32 9.18
N PRO A 624 6.00 12.52 8.30
CA PRO A 624 5.10 11.47 8.75
C PRO A 624 5.80 10.47 9.69
N GLY A 625 5.11 10.04 10.74
CA GLY A 625 5.60 9.07 11.72
C GLY A 625 5.30 7.62 11.34
N HIS A 626 5.64 6.68 12.22
CA HIS A 626 5.29 5.26 12.06
C HIS A 626 3.96 4.92 12.76
N PRO A 627 3.05 4.12 12.18
CA PRO A 627 1.74 3.85 12.79
C PRO A 627 1.78 3.02 14.08
N MET A 628 2.82 2.21 14.26
CA MET A 628 2.97 1.36 15.46
C MET A 628 4.03 1.87 16.43
N ILE A 629 5.08 2.53 15.96
CA ILE A 629 6.27 2.82 16.77
C ILE A 629 6.28 4.32 17.02
N PRO A 630 6.34 4.77 18.28
CA PRO A 630 6.37 6.19 18.57
C PRO A 630 7.60 6.84 17.92
N MET A 631 7.36 7.96 17.25
CA MET A 631 8.40 8.73 16.59
C MET A 631 8.48 10.13 17.18
N LEU A 632 9.60 10.41 17.85
CA LEU A 632 9.97 11.75 18.30
C LEU A 632 10.65 12.49 17.16
N GLN A 633 10.32 13.77 16.98
CA GLN A 633 10.93 14.63 15.98
C GLN A 633 11.61 15.82 16.64
N ALA A 634 12.82 16.11 16.16
CA ALA A 634 13.64 17.21 16.60
C ALA A 634 13.99 18.12 15.42
N SER A 635 14.15 19.40 15.71
CA SER A 635 14.50 20.44 14.73
C SER A 635 15.31 21.55 15.39
N SER A 636 15.93 22.42 14.59
CA SER A 636 16.57 23.65 15.11
C SER A 636 15.59 24.82 15.28
N ARG A 637 14.34 24.67 14.84
CA ARG A 637 13.29 25.70 14.87
C ARG A 637 11.95 25.08 15.23
N ASN A 638 11.19 25.74 16.09
CA ASN A 638 9.88 25.22 16.50
C ASN A 638 8.84 25.32 15.36
N ASN A 639 8.60 24.21 14.65
CA ASN A 639 7.64 24.04 13.56
C ASN A 639 6.82 22.75 13.78
N ASP A 640 6.14 22.62 14.92
CA ASP A 640 5.33 21.44 15.31
C ASP A 640 6.12 20.16 15.67
N GLU A 641 7.45 20.18 15.73
CA GLU A 641 8.24 19.04 16.23
C GLU A 641 8.16 18.89 17.76
N ASP A 642 8.52 17.73 18.29
CA ASP A 642 8.42 17.42 19.72
C ASP A 642 9.44 18.22 20.56
N ILE A 643 10.61 18.51 19.98
CA ILE A 643 11.69 19.23 20.66
C ILE A 643 12.48 20.14 19.71
N THR A 644 12.80 21.36 20.18
CA THR A 644 13.72 22.27 19.50
C THR A 644 15.11 22.16 20.12
N LEU A 645 16.10 21.81 19.31
CA LEU A 645 17.49 21.70 19.71
C LEU A 645 18.21 23.04 19.57
N THR A 646 19.08 23.33 20.53
CA THR A 646 19.85 24.58 20.63
C THR A 646 21.33 24.37 20.28
N ASP A 647 22.14 25.42 20.37
CA ASP A 647 23.60 25.31 20.20
C ASP A 647 24.32 24.67 21.43
N ASP A 648 23.58 24.28 22.47
CA ASP A 648 24.12 23.59 23.66
C ASP A 648 23.90 22.07 23.55
N ALA A 649 24.97 21.35 23.19
CA ALA A 649 24.92 19.90 23.03
C ALA A 649 24.57 19.14 24.33
N LEU A 650 25.00 19.63 25.49
CA LEU A 650 24.75 18.96 26.77
C LEU A 650 23.27 19.08 27.14
N ALA A 651 22.73 20.30 27.10
CA ALA A 651 21.32 20.54 27.35
C ALA A 651 20.43 19.78 26.34
N ASN A 652 20.81 19.74 25.06
CA ASN A 652 20.11 18.94 24.06
C ASN A 652 20.11 17.44 24.40
N THR A 653 21.23 16.90 24.88
CA THR A 653 21.33 15.48 25.26
C THR A 653 20.40 15.15 26.42
N GLU A 654 20.40 15.98 27.46
CA GLU A 654 19.51 15.82 28.63
C GLU A 654 18.05 15.88 28.22
N ASN A 655 17.66 16.90 27.45
CA ASN A 655 16.27 17.05 27.01
C ASN A 655 15.81 15.92 26.08
N LEU A 656 16.69 15.43 25.19
CA LEU A 656 16.37 14.29 24.31
C LEU A 656 16.19 13.00 25.11
N LEU A 657 17.06 12.76 26.10
CA LEU A 657 16.96 11.60 26.98
C LEU A 657 15.67 11.65 27.81
N ASP A 658 15.36 12.79 28.42
CA ASP A 658 14.14 12.96 29.22
C ASP A 658 12.90 12.70 28.36
N LEU A 659 12.84 13.29 27.17
CA LEU A 659 11.71 13.11 26.27
C LEU A 659 11.57 11.66 25.77
N LEU A 660 12.69 10.99 25.49
CA LEU A 660 12.73 9.57 25.15
C LEU A 660 12.17 8.72 26.29
N VAL A 661 12.61 8.97 27.52
CA VAL A 661 12.15 8.26 28.73
C VAL A 661 10.66 8.49 28.98
N GLU A 662 10.18 9.73 28.89
CA GLU A 662 8.76 10.05 29.04
C GLU A 662 7.90 9.37 27.96
N THR A 663 8.41 9.25 26.74
CA THR A 663 7.73 8.57 25.63
C THR A 663 7.63 7.07 25.87
N LEU A 664 8.75 6.42 26.21
CA LEU A 664 8.79 4.98 26.49
C LEU A 664 8.03 4.61 27.77
N ALA A 665 7.97 5.51 28.75
CA ALA A 665 7.13 5.36 29.94
C ALA A 665 5.64 5.63 29.68
N GLN A 666 5.26 5.94 28.44
CA GLN A 666 3.89 6.27 28.00
C GLN A 666 3.30 7.49 28.72
N ARG A 667 4.14 8.41 29.20
CA ARG A 667 3.76 9.69 29.82
C ARG A 667 3.74 10.84 28.81
N TYR A 668 4.41 10.68 27.68
CA TYR A 668 4.37 11.57 26.53
C TYR A 668 3.94 10.82 25.28
N VAL A 669 3.07 11.43 24.47
CA VAL A 669 2.67 10.93 23.16
C VAL A 669 3.26 11.86 22.10
N PRO A 670 4.09 11.39 21.16
CA PRO A 670 4.67 12.27 20.14
C PRO A 670 3.61 12.99 19.30
N LYS A 671 3.86 14.25 18.95
CA LYS A 671 2.92 15.12 18.22
C LYS A 671 2.47 14.52 16.90
N VAL A 672 3.38 13.86 16.17
CA VAL A 672 3.07 13.20 14.90
C VAL A 672 2.11 12.01 15.06
N VAL A 673 2.15 11.34 16.21
CA VAL A 673 1.19 10.27 16.56
C VAL A 673 -0.15 10.89 16.92
N GLN A 674 -0.16 11.99 17.68
CA GLN A 674 -1.39 12.70 18.05
C GLN A 674 -2.13 13.26 16.83
N SER A 675 -1.40 13.75 15.82
CA SER A 675 -1.99 14.30 14.59
C SER A 675 -2.46 13.23 13.60
N GLY A 676 -2.08 11.96 13.81
CA GLY A 676 -2.36 10.87 12.88
C GLY A 676 -1.59 10.95 11.55
N ASN A 677 -0.60 11.84 11.44
CA ASN A 677 0.26 11.95 10.26
C ASN A 677 1.28 10.80 10.24
N VAL A 678 0.81 9.58 9.99
CA VAL A 678 1.63 8.36 9.97
C VAL A 678 1.68 7.75 8.58
N TYR A 679 2.78 7.07 8.27
CA TYR A 679 3.02 6.46 6.99
C TYR A 679 3.70 5.10 7.16
N PHE A 680 3.23 4.11 6.41
CA PHE A 680 3.79 2.76 6.37
C PHE A 680 3.84 2.30 4.93
N GLN A 681 5.03 1.93 4.48
CA GLN A 681 5.26 1.58 3.09
C GLN A 681 6.39 0.58 3.00
N VAL A 682 6.12 -0.56 2.39
CA VAL A 682 7.14 -1.58 2.18
C VAL A 682 7.91 -1.24 0.92
N THR A 683 9.24 -1.39 0.95
CA THR A 683 10.07 -1.22 -0.24
C THR A 683 9.87 -2.37 -1.22
N ARG A 684 9.87 -2.08 -2.52
CA ARG A 684 9.96 -3.11 -3.56
C ARG A 684 11.40 -3.50 -3.90
N GLY A 685 12.36 -3.01 -3.11
CA GLY A 685 13.79 -3.21 -3.34
C GLY A 685 14.27 -2.57 -4.64
N LEU A 686 15.47 -2.95 -5.07
CA LEU A 686 16.15 -2.37 -6.23
C LEU A 686 15.61 -2.87 -7.58
N LEU A 687 14.73 -3.86 -7.58
CA LEU A 687 14.22 -4.59 -8.76
C LEU A 687 12.68 -4.56 -8.91
N GLY A 688 11.97 -3.78 -8.10
CA GLY A 688 10.52 -3.85 -8.03
C GLY A 688 9.79 -3.44 -9.31
N VAL A 689 9.08 -4.39 -9.95
CA VAL A 689 8.12 -4.13 -11.03
C VAL A 689 6.80 -4.81 -10.71
N SER A 690 5.70 -4.08 -10.86
CA SER A 690 4.37 -4.69 -10.89
C SER A 690 4.21 -5.50 -12.18
N LEU A 691 3.94 -6.80 -12.05
CA LEU A 691 3.52 -7.66 -13.16
C LEU A 691 2.00 -7.74 -13.20
#